data_AF-A0A815HPV3-F1
#
_entry.id   AF-A0A815HPV3-F1
#
_cell.length_a   1.000
_cell.length_b   1.000
_cell.length_c   1.000
_cell.angle_alpha   90.00
_cell.angle_beta   90.00
_cell.angle_gamma   90.00
#
_symmetry.space_group_name_H-M   'P 1'
#
loop_
_entity.id
_entity.type
_entity.pdbx_description
1 polymer ?
#
loop_
_entity_poly.entity_id
_entity_poly.type
_entity_poly.pdbx_seq_one_letter_code
_entity_poly.pdbx_strand_id
1 'polypeptide(L)'
;MILFNLFNIWLLSLFIDQTSGISYNQPKLCANAAWNQNATTFATSTLVGTYPLGIFVDTNNTVYVADRADNRILIWLNGSTTITGNLSGGLNGPYPLFVTDNGDTYVGNEFSNYGVDKWAWNTTNSVPAMYTCSSCFGIFVDINNMLYCSMYSYHQVIYKSLTQNLNVWSNVAGVSGTAGSTSTTLNGPVGIFVDKYLNLYVADYANSRIQKFASGQLNGTTISTGAITLSYPTSVILDSDGFIFITDNHNHRIVGSGPNGFRCIAACSGQGSSSSQLNYPQSISFDSYGNIFVADQDNNRIQKFLLLSNLCNTTTATTMMSVVQTTTASISVSYSNVISFNQPKFGAYATWDSVGITFANSSTAGTGPYGIFVDTNNTIYVANTPNNQIQVWLSGSSIPTRNITSGVTSPYIIFATITGDIYVDNGYANNRVDKWTSYGNISSSVMQVQGACYDLFIDVNNTLYCSLYTQHQVAIKSLNSNSSMWTVAAGTECSGSTSNSLYNPRGIFVDTNLNLYVADCGNNRVQLFLSGQVTATTVAGSTATGTISLSCPSDVALDSDGYLFIVDSNNSRIIGSGPNGFRCIIACGSTSGSTSSQLSNPSTFSFDSYGNIYVTDQNNSRVQKFYLTTNIYSTTINQPNFCPSTTWYINATTFANISTAGTLVYGVFVSINNTVYVANQQTNTIIVWYDGSINPDKIIFGNLSLPFDLFAAPSGDLYVDNGGNNHRVDKFSFNSNISTSVIV
;
A
#
# COMPACT_ATOMS: atom_id res chain seq x y z
N MET A 1 18.79 -61.30 -11.00
CA MET A 1 19.14 -61.36 -12.42
C MET A 1 18.16 -60.44 -13.14
N ILE A 2 18.65 -59.29 -13.66
CA ILE A 2 17.94 -58.26 -14.44
C ILE A 2 16.92 -57.46 -13.58
N LEU A 3 16.98 -56.14 -13.33
CA LEU A 3 17.60 -54.97 -13.95
C LEU A 3 17.90 -53.92 -12.86
N PHE A 4 19.13 -53.41 -12.81
CA PHE A 4 19.57 -52.21 -12.11
C PHE A 4 19.45 -51.00 -13.06
N ASN A 5 19.31 -49.80 -12.49
CA ASN A 5 19.30 -48.44 -13.09
C ASN A 5 17.92 -47.83 -13.38
N LEU A 6 17.50 -46.94 -12.48
CA LEU A 6 17.07 -45.53 -12.72
C LEU A 6 16.40 -45.00 -11.44
N PHE A 7 17.19 -44.66 -10.42
CA PHE A 7 16.78 -43.81 -9.30
C PHE A 7 17.83 -42.71 -9.16
N ASN A 8 17.64 -41.63 -9.90
CA ASN A 8 18.17 -40.31 -9.62
C ASN A 8 17.43 -39.30 -10.51
N ILE A 9 17.31 -38.07 -10.00
CA ILE A 9 16.53 -36.93 -10.49
C ILE A 9 15.10 -36.90 -9.92
N TRP A 10 14.95 -36.26 -8.76
CA TRP A 10 14.22 -34.99 -8.57
C TRP A 10 14.22 -34.66 -7.07
N LEU A 11 15.31 -34.04 -6.63
CA LEU A 11 15.40 -33.30 -5.37
C LEU A 11 15.76 -31.87 -5.77
N LEU A 12 14.86 -30.92 -5.48
CA LEU A 12 14.94 -29.45 -5.45
C LEU A 12 13.80 -28.76 -6.24
N SER A 13 12.81 -28.28 -5.50
CA SER A 13 12.29 -26.90 -5.55
C SER A 13 11.37 -26.77 -4.33
N LEU A 14 11.89 -26.33 -3.18
CA LEU A 14 11.72 -24.95 -2.70
C LEU A 14 10.29 -24.44 -2.97
N PHE A 15 9.41 -24.61 -1.99
CA PHE A 15 8.28 -23.72 -1.79
C PHE A 15 8.86 -22.35 -1.46
N ILE A 16 8.98 -21.51 -2.49
CA ILE A 16 9.09 -20.08 -2.32
C ILE A 16 7.69 -19.61 -1.98
N ASP A 17 7.55 -19.09 -0.76
CA ASP A 17 6.44 -18.30 -0.29
C ASP A 17 6.27 -17.09 -1.24
N GLN A 18 5.37 -17.20 -2.21
CA GLN A 18 5.02 -16.12 -3.14
C GLN A 18 3.98 -15.23 -2.47
N THR A 19 4.46 -14.36 -1.59
CA THR A 19 3.77 -13.13 -1.19
C THR A 19 3.73 -12.18 -2.40
N SER A 20 2.86 -12.44 -3.37
CA SER A 20 2.77 -11.61 -4.58
C SER A 20 1.86 -10.41 -4.33
N GLY A 21 2.47 -9.23 -4.25
CA GLY A 21 1.79 -7.98 -4.57
C GLY A 21 1.26 -8.00 -6.01
N ILE A 22 0.36 -7.06 -6.33
CA ILE A 22 -0.04 -6.81 -7.71
C ILE A 22 1.05 -5.99 -8.39
N SER A 23 1.52 -6.43 -9.57
CA SER A 23 2.70 -5.81 -10.21
C SER A 23 2.47 -4.52 -10.97
N TYR A 24 1.35 -3.86 -10.71
CA TYR A 24 0.91 -2.69 -11.45
C TYR A 24 0.14 -1.77 -10.51
N ASN A 25 0.21 -0.47 -10.77
CA ASN A 25 -0.52 0.50 -9.97
C ASN A 25 -2.02 0.41 -10.24
N GLN A 26 -2.77 0.08 -9.19
CA GLN A 26 -4.21 0.30 -9.08
C GLN A 26 -4.47 1.33 -7.99
N PRO A 27 -4.32 2.63 -8.26
CA PRO A 27 -4.70 3.66 -7.30
C PRO A 27 -6.19 3.47 -6.96
N LYS A 28 -6.59 3.79 -5.73
CA LYS A 28 -8.01 3.86 -5.39
C LYS A 28 -8.54 5.22 -5.82
N LEU A 29 -9.37 5.27 -6.86
CA LEU A 29 -9.91 6.52 -7.39
C LEU A 29 -11.34 6.71 -6.93
N CYS A 30 -11.59 7.84 -6.26
CA CYS A 30 -12.90 8.18 -5.76
C CYS A 30 -13.87 8.54 -6.90
N ALA A 31 -15.16 8.50 -6.61
CA ALA A 31 -16.25 8.78 -7.56
C ALA A 31 -16.05 10.04 -8.42
N ASN A 32 -15.56 11.10 -7.77
CA ASN A 32 -15.37 12.43 -8.34
C ASN A 32 -13.91 12.71 -8.71
N ALA A 33 -13.08 11.66 -8.87
CA ALA A 33 -11.69 11.82 -9.30
C ALA A 33 -11.63 12.67 -10.57
N ALA A 34 -10.81 13.72 -10.52
CA ALA A 34 -10.68 14.67 -11.61
C ALA A 34 -9.21 14.89 -11.90
N TRP A 35 -8.87 14.96 -13.18
CA TRP A 35 -7.52 15.24 -13.64
C TRP A 35 -7.45 16.65 -14.21
N ASN A 36 -6.25 17.22 -14.13
CA ASN A 36 -5.96 18.50 -14.75
C ASN A 36 -6.22 18.37 -16.25
N GLN A 37 -7.06 19.23 -16.80
CA GLN A 37 -7.37 19.16 -18.23
C GLN A 37 -6.16 19.51 -19.10
N ASN A 38 -5.18 20.24 -18.55
CA ASN A 38 -3.90 20.48 -19.20
C ASN A 38 -2.85 19.49 -18.65
N ALA A 39 -2.38 18.59 -19.51
CA ALA A 39 -1.25 17.73 -19.20
C ALA A 39 0.07 18.50 -19.22
N THR A 40 1.03 17.99 -18.46
CA THR A 40 2.44 18.33 -18.59
C THR A 40 3.11 17.32 -19.52
N THR A 41 3.98 17.79 -20.42
CA THR A 41 4.77 16.90 -21.26
C THR A 41 5.83 16.23 -20.41
N PHE A 42 5.70 14.93 -20.17
CA PHE A 42 6.68 14.14 -19.42
C PHE A 42 7.94 13.88 -20.24
N ALA A 43 7.77 13.49 -21.51
CA ALA A 43 8.87 13.28 -22.44
C ALA A 43 8.50 13.76 -23.84
N THR A 44 9.41 14.44 -24.51
CA THR A 44 9.23 14.94 -25.88
C THR A 44 9.82 13.97 -26.90
N SER A 45 9.60 14.22 -28.19
CA SER A 45 10.13 13.42 -29.29
C SER A 45 11.66 13.32 -29.32
N THR A 46 12.37 14.24 -28.66
CA THR A 46 13.83 14.16 -28.53
C THR A 46 14.29 13.08 -27.55
N LEU A 47 13.42 12.68 -26.62
CA LEU A 47 13.69 11.64 -25.63
C LEU A 47 13.10 10.29 -26.05
N VAL A 48 11.83 10.25 -26.47
CA VAL A 48 11.09 9.01 -26.74
C VAL A 48 11.00 8.66 -28.23
N GLY A 49 11.70 9.40 -29.09
CA GLY A 49 11.69 9.19 -30.53
C GLY A 49 10.35 9.54 -31.16
N THR A 50 10.01 8.83 -32.24
CA THR A 50 8.74 9.01 -32.96
C THR A 50 7.81 7.83 -32.69
N TYR A 51 6.50 8.10 -32.63
CA TYR A 51 5.44 7.11 -32.40
C TYR A 51 5.61 6.30 -31.09
N PRO A 52 5.59 6.93 -29.90
CA PRO A 52 5.53 6.19 -28.65
C PRO A 52 4.21 5.42 -28.57
N LEU A 53 4.29 4.09 -28.40
CA LEU A 53 3.11 3.21 -28.36
C LEU A 53 2.85 2.65 -26.96
N GLY A 54 3.88 2.10 -26.34
CA GLY A 54 3.80 1.42 -25.04
C GLY A 54 4.33 2.28 -23.90
N ILE A 55 3.57 2.35 -22.81
CA ILE A 55 4.00 2.91 -21.53
C ILE A 55 3.53 2.00 -20.40
N PHE A 56 4.39 1.82 -19.40
CA PHE A 56 4.08 1.14 -18.16
C PHE A 56 4.72 1.90 -16.99
N VAL A 57 3.98 2.04 -15.89
CA VAL A 57 4.48 2.59 -14.64
C VAL A 57 4.35 1.52 -13.57
N ASP A 58 5.48 1.09 -13.01
CA ASP A 58 5.51 0.03 -12.00
C ASP A 58 5.09 0.53 -10.61
N THR A 59 4.97 -0.38 -9.65
CA THR A 59 4.57 -0.11 -8.26
C THR A 59 5.53 0.83 -7.51
N ASN A 60 6.76 1.00 -8.01
CA ASN A 60 7.74 1.94 -7.50
C ASN A 60 7.70 3.31 -8.21
N ASN A 61 6.74 3.54 -9.11
CA ASN A 61 6.63 4.71 -9.99
C ASN A 61 7.78 4.88 -10.99
N THR A 62 8.47 3.79 -11.33
CA THR A 62 9.41 3.79 -12.46
C THR A 62 8.62 3.77 -13.76
N VAL A 63 8.95 4.70 -14.66
CA VAL A 63 8.27 4.84 -15.96
C VAL A 63 9.09 4.13 -17.03
N TYR A 64 8.45 3.24 -17.78
CA TYR A 64 9.02 2.50 -18.89
C TYR A 64 8.28 2.89 -20.16
N VAL A 65 9.03 3.29 -21.20
CA VAL A 65 8.46 3.72 -22.48
C VAL A 65 9.12 2.95 -23.61
N ALA A 66 8.30 2.39 -24.50
CA ALA A 66 8.80 1.77 -25.72
C ALA A 66 9.15 2.86 -26.75
N ASP A 67 10.45 2.99 -27.04
CA ASP A 67 10.99 3.79 -28.13
C ASP A 67 11.17 2.88 -29.34
N ARG A 68 10.13 2.85 -30.18
CA ARG A 68 10.05 1.95 -31.34
C ARG A 68 11.05 2.34 -32.43
N ALA A 69 11.38 3.63 -32.55
CA ALA A 69 12.28 4.13 -33.58
C ALA A 69 13.72 3.63 -33.36
N ASP A 70 14.17 3.64 -32.10
CA ASP A 70 15.52 3.21 -31.71
C ASP A 70 15.57 1.78 -31.16
N ASN A 71 14.47 1.03 -31.24
CA ASN A 71 14.36 -0.37 -30.79
C ASN A 71 14.83 -0.57 -29.33
N ARG A 72 14.31 0.23 -28.41
CA ARG A 72 14.68 0.17 -26.99
C ARG A 72 13.51 0.48 -26.06
N ILE A 73 13.62 0.05 -24.81
CA ILE A 73 12.77 0.53 -23.71
C ILE A 73 13.57 1.57 -22.92
N LEU A 74 13.01 2.76 -22.76
CA LEU A 74 13.57 3.83 -21.95
C LEU A 74 13.00 3.77 -20.54
N ILE A 75 13.85 3.96 -19.54
CA ILE A 75 13.50 3.81 -18.13
C ILE A 75 13.80 5.11 -17.39
N TRP A 76 12.83 5.59 -16.61
CA TRP A 76 12.99 6.68 -15.64
C TRP A 76 12.64 6.14 -14.25
N LEU A 77 13.63 6.04 -13.37
CA LEU A 77 13.37 5.80 -11.94
C LEU A 77 12.52 6.94 -11.36
N ASN A 78 11.74 6.62 -10.33
CA ASN A 78 10.83 7.56 -9.69
C ASN A 78 11.52 8.89 -9.33
N GLY A 79 10.87 10.00 -9.66
CA GLY A 79 11.38 11.36 -9.44
C GLY A 79 12.44 11.82 -10.44
N SER A 80 12.94 10.96 -11.34
CA SER A 80 13.92 11.36 -12.35
C SER A 80 13.27 12.13 -13.50
N THR A 81 13.90 13.22 -13.91
CA THR A 81 13.56 14.00 -15.11
C THR A 81 14.37 13.59 -16.34
N THR A 82 15.39 12.74 -16.15
CA THR A 82 16.26 12.21 -17.21
C THR A 82 16.17 10.69 -17.29
N ILE A 83 16.44 10.13 -18.47
CA ILE A 83 16.50 8.68 -18.69
C ILE A 83 17.58 8.10 -17.76
N THR A 84 17.21 7.16 -16.89
CA THR A 84 18.10 6.50 -15.92
C THR A 84 18.64 5.17 -16.43
N GLY A 85 17.98 4.58 -17.43
CA GLY A 85 18.41 3.31 -18.03
C GLY A 85 17.70 3.03 -19.35
N ASN A 86 18.16 2.01 -20.07
CA ASN A 86 17.46 1.48 -21.23
C ASN A 86 17.68 -0.03 -21.40
N LEU A 87 16.74 -0.69 -22.08
CA LEU A 87 16.84 -2.07 -22.54
C LEU A 87 16.87 -2.06 -24.07
N SER A 88 17.87 -2.66 -24.69
CA SER A 88 18.04 -2.62 -26.17
C SER A 88 18.45 -3.97 -26.79
N GLY A 89 18.82 -4.97 -25.98
CA GLY A 89 19.31 -6.26 -26.49
C GLY A 89 18.20 -7.12 -27.11
N GLY A 90 18.13 -7.19 -28.44
CA GLY A 90 17.24 -8.11 -29.17
C GLY A 90 15.86 -7.56 -29.56
N LEU A 91 15.58 -6.29 -29.28
CA LEU A 91 14.31 -5.64 -29.64
C LEU A 91 14.29 -5.23 -31.12
N ASN A 92 13.13 -5.41 -31.77
CA ASN A 92 12.84 -4.92 -33.10
C ASN A 92 11.33 -4.61 -33.21
N GLY A 93 10.99 -3.33 -33.10
CA GLY A 93 9.62 -2.88 -32.92
C GLY A 93 9.08 -3.22 -31.53
N PRO A 94 9.69 -2.73 -30.43
CA PRO A 94 9.18 -2.96 -29.08
C PRO A 94 7.77 -2.41 -28.92
N TYR A 95 6.83 -3.30 -28.61
CA TYR A 95 5.45 -3.01 -28.28
C TYR A 95 4.75 -4.30 -27.86
N PRO A 96 3.77 -4.28 -26.94
CA PRO A 96 3.61 -3.49 -25.70
C PRO A 96 4.63 -3.92 -24.63
N LEU A 97 4.53 -3.40 -23.40
CA LEU A 97 5.39 -3.83 -22.28
C LEU A 97 4.61 -3.98 -20.95
N PHE A 98 5.15 -4.80 -20.05
CA PHE A 98 4.65 -5.01 -18.69
C PHE A 98 5.83 -5.34 -17.76
N VAL A 99 5.84 -4.83 -16.54
CA VAL A 99 6.89 -5.08 -15.55
C VAL A 99 6.28 -5.75 -14.32
N THR A 100 6.87 -6.86 -13.87
CA THR A 100 6.43 -7.56 -12.65
C THR A 100 7.09 -6.99 -11.40
N ASP A 101 6.57 -7.25 -10.19
CA ASP A 101 7.08 -6.66 -8.93
C ASP A 101 8.53 -7.06 -8.61
N ASN A 102 8.96 -8.21 -9.11
CA ASN A 102 10.35 -8.64 -9.01
C ASN A 102 11.29 -7.91 -10.00
N GLY A 103 10.77 -6.95 -10.77
CA GLY A 103 11.50 -6.14 -11.74
C GLY A 103 11.70 -6.81 -13.11
N ASP A 104 11.14 -7.99 -13.36
CA ASP A 104 11.22 -8.60 -14.69
C ASP A 104 10.39 -7.80 -15.70
N THR A 105 10.99 -7.44 -16.83
CA THR A 105 10.36 -6.67 -17.90
C THR A 105 10.01 -7.57 -19.07
N TYR A 106 8.74 -7.60 -19.44
CA TYR A 106 8.22 -8.32 -20.60
C TYR A 106 7.90 -7.31 -21.71
N VAL A 107 8.33 -7.60 -22.93
CA VAL A 107 8.14 -6.71 -24.08
C VAL A 107 7.74 -7.54 -25.28
N GLY A 108 6.66 -7.16 -25.95
CA GLY A 108 6.33 -7.72 -27.26
C GLY A 108 7.32 -7.25 -28.31
N ASN A 109 7.76 -8.16 -29.16
CA ASN A 109 8.78 -7.92 -30.17
C ASN A 109 8.19 -8.21 -31.55
N GLU A 110 7.74 -7.15 -32.23
CA GLU A 110 6.86 -7.29 -33.40
C GLU A 110 7.55 -7.86 -34.63
N PHE A 111 8.81 -7.48 -34.90
CA PHE A 111 9.44 -7.72 -36.20
C PHE A 111 10.55 -8.77 -36.20
N SER A 112 11.10 -9.14 -35.05
CA SER A 112 12.24 -10.08 -34.99
C SER A 112 11.82 -11.55 -35.02
N ASN A 113 10.76 -11.95 -34.30
CA ASN A 113 10.39 -13.37 -34.10
C ASN A 113 8.91 -13.63 -33.74
N TYR A 114 8.02 -12.63 -33.78
CA TYR A 114 6.60 -12.72 -33.36
C TYR A 114 6.44 -13.34 -31.95
N GLY A 115 6.80 -12.61 -30.89
CA GLY A 115 6.71 -13.13 -29.52
C GLY A 115 6.85 -12.07 -28.43
N VAL A 116 7.00 -12.55 -27.19
CA VAL A 116 7.29 -11.72 -26.02
C VAL A 116 8.66 -12.10 -25.49
N ASP A 117 9.54 -11.13 -25.34
CA ASP A 117 10.86 -11.27 -24.72
C ASP A 117 10.81 -10.80 -23.26
N LYS A 118 11.64 -11.42 -22.42
CA LYS A 118 11.79 -11.11 -21.00
C LYS A 118 13.22 -10.67 -20.70
N TRP A 119 13.35 -9.57 -19.96
CA TRP A 119 14.58 -9.17 -19.27
C TRP A 119 14.39 -9.44 -17.79
N ALA A 120 15.32 -10.19 -17.21
CA ALA A 120 15.37 -10.27 -15.76
C ALA A 120 15.87 -8.93 -15.19
N TRP A 121 15.47 -8.60 -13.96
CA TRP A 121 15.94 -7.38 -13.29
C TRP A 121 17.47 -7.21 -13.40
N ASN A 122 17.93 -6.01 -13.74
CA ASN A 122 19.34 -5.66 -13.94
C ASN A 122 20.11 -6.47 -15.00
N THR A 123 19.42 -7.10 -15.95
CA THR A 123 20.06 -7.77 -17.09
C THR A 123 19.90 -6.97 -18.38
N THR A 124 20.89 -7.06 -19.27
CA THR A 124 20.88 -6.37 -20.57
C THR A 124 20.45 -7.29 -21.72
N ASN A 125 20.51 -8.60 -21.52
CA ASN A 125 20.14 -9.61 -22.50
C ASN A 125 18.73 -10.13 -22.22
N SER A 126 17.90 -10.20 -23.25
CA SER A 126 16.61 -10.86 -23.18
C SER A 126 16.70 -12.37 -23.33
N VAL A 127 15.67 -13.04 -22.82
CA VAL A 127 15.31 -14.41 -23.18
C VAL A 127 13.87 -14.46 -23.70
N PRO A 128 13.55 -15.29 -24.70
CA PRO A 128 12.16 -15.43 -25.16
C PRO A 128 11.25 -15.98 -24.06
N ALA A 129 10.18 -15.25 -23.74
CA ALA A 129 9.17 -15.64 -22.75
C ALA A 129 8.00 -16.40 -23.41
N MET A 130 7.60 -16.00 -24.61
CA MET A 130 6.51 -16.62 -25.36
C MET A 130 6.78 -16.54 -26.87
N TYR A 131 6.70 -17.68 -27.56
CA TYR A 131 6.69 -17.71 -29.03
C TYR A 131 5.25 -17.80 -29.54
N THR A 132 4.91 -16.92 -30.47
CA THR A 132 3.58 -16.80 -31.06
C THR A 132 3.67 -16.81 -32.58
N CYS A 133 2.53 -16.95 -33.27
CA CYS A 133 2.48 -16.88 -34.74
C CYS A 133 2.13 -15.47 -35.28
N SER A 134 2.01 -14.47 -34.40
CA SER A 134 1.76 -13.06 -34.73
C SER A 134 2.08 -12.18 -33.54
N SER A 135 2.46 -10.93 -33.78
CA SER A 135 2.80 -9.97 -32.73
C SER A 135 1.72 -9.83 -31.66
N CYS A 136 2.15 -9.68 -30.41
CA CYS A 136 1.29 -9.31 -29.30
C CYS A 136 1.05 -7.80 -29.33
N PHE A 137 -0.20 -7.36 -29.31
CA PHE A 137 -0.57 -5.94 -29.29
C PHE A 137 -0.91 -5.45 -27.87
N GLY A 138 -1.23 -6.37 -26.97
CA GLY A 138 -1.43 -6.18 -25.54
C GLY A 138 -0.78 -7.35 -24.82
N ILE A 139 -0.06 -7.06 -23.73
CA ILE A 139 0.47 -8.09 -22.83
C ILE A 139 0.13 -7.73 -21.39
N PHE A 140 0.01 -8.75 -20.55
CA PHE A 140 -0.25 -8.60 -19.13
C PHE A 140 0.28 -9.82 -18.38
N VAL A 141 0.83 -9.64 -17.18
CA VAL A 141 1.16 -10.76 -16.29
C VAL A 141 0.25 -10.69 -15.07
N ASP A 142 -0.55 -11.74 -14.85
CA ASP A 142 -1.45 -11.79 -13.70
C ASP A 142 -0.75 -12.25 -12.40
N ILE A 143 -1.49 -12.18 -11.30
CA ILE A 143 -1.05 -12.58 -9.96
C ILE A 143 -0.65 -14.07 -9.85
N ASN A 144 -1.06 -14.91 -10.81
CA ASN A 144 -0.71 -16.32 -10.86
C ASN A 144 0.48 -16.59 -11.80
N ASN A 145 1.22 -15.55 -12.20
CA ASN A 145 2.33 -15.64 -13.15
C ASN A 145 1.89 -16.21 -14.51
N MET A 146 0.70 -15.86 -14.98
CA MET A 146 0.26 -16.14 -16.35
C MET A 146 0.53 -14.93 -17.23
N LEU A 147 1.28 -15.13 -18.31
CA LEU A 147 1.52 -14.12 -19.34
C LEU A 147 0.43 -14.21 -20.40
N TYR A 148 -0.28 -13.11 -20.61
CA TYR A 148 -1.32 -12.95 -21.64
C TYR A 148 -0.75 -12.18 -22.83
N CYS A 149 -1.28 -12.48 -24.02
CA CYS A 149 -0.95 -11.83 -25.28
C CYS A 149 -2.21 -11.72 -26.14
N SER A 150 -2.57 -10.51 -26.57
CA SER A 150 -3.62 -10.29 -27.58
C SER A 150 -3.02 -10.27 -28.98
N MET A 151 -3.62 -11.02 -29.89
CA MET A 151 -3.16 -11.18 -31.27
C MET A 151 -4.14 -10.49 -32.21
N TYR A 152 -3.76 -9.29 -32.66
CA TYR A 152 -4.60 -8.45 -33.52
C TYR A 152 -5.10 -9.22 -34.77
N SER A 153 -4.17 -9.78 -35.55
CA SER A 153 -4.46 -10.45 -36.82
C SER A 153 -5.17 -11.80 -36.68
N TYR A 154 -5.11 -12.42 -35.51
CA TYR A 154 -5.76 -13.71 -35.22
C TYR A 154 -7.05 -13.55 -34.42
N HIS A 155 -7.42 -12.33 -34.04
CA HIS A 155 -8.68 -12.02 -33.39
C HIS A 155 -8.92 -12.80 -32.08
N GLN A 156 -7.86 -13.01 -31.32
CA GLN A 156 -7.88 -13.81 -30.09
C GLN A 156 -6.92 -13.27 -29.02
N VAL A 157 -7.11 -13.69 -27.78
CA VAL A 157 -6.18 -13.50 -26.66
C VAL A 157 -5.76 -14.86 -26.15
N ILE A 158 -4.45 -15.07 -26.03
CA ILE A 158 -3.84 -16.31 -25.54
C ILE A 158 -3.11 -16.04 -24.23
N TYR A 159 -2.83 -17.10 -23.47
CA TYR A 159 -2.07 -17.02 -22.23
C TYR A 159 -1.21 -18.27 -22.01
N LYS A 160 -0.12 -18.11 -21.25
CA LYS A 160 0.85 -19.16 -20.92
C LYS A 160 1.32 -19.00 -19.47
N SER A 161 1.58 -20.12 -18.80
CA SER A 161 2.21 -20.12 -17.47
C SER A 161 3.70 -19.81 -17.56
N LEU A 162 4.16 -18.85 -16.75
CA LEU A 162 5.58 -18.50 -16.64
C LEU A 162 6.34 -19.43 -15.68
N THR A 163 5.65 -20.26 -14.89
CA THR A 163 6.29 -21.23 -13.98
C THR A 163 6.68 -22.53 -14.67
N GLN A 164 6.14 -22.78 -15.87
CA GLN A 164 6.47 -23.95 -16.68
C GLN A 164 7.39 -23.56 -17.84
N ASN A 165 8.52 -24.25 -18.00
CA ASN A 165 9.46 -24.04 -19.11
C ASN A 165 8.98 -24.64 -20.46
N LEU A 166 7.67 -24.81 -20.65
CA LEU A 166 7.08 -25.34 -21.87
C LEU A 166 6.43 -24.21 -22.67
N ASN A 167 6.66 -24.12 -23.98
CA ASN A 167 6.00 -23.14 -24.82
C ASN A 167 4.59 -23.59 -25.25
N VAL A 168 3.73 -23.83 -24.27
CA VAL A 168 2.33 -24.22 -24.46
C VAL A 168 1.46 -23.07 -23.99
N TRP A 169 0.71 -22.48 -24.93
CA TRP A 169 -0.28 -21.45 -24.64
C TRP A 169 -1.68 -21.97 -24.94
N SER A 170 -2.68 -21.39 -24.27
CA SER A 170 -4.10 -21.70 -24.48
C SER A 170 -4.85 -20.43 -24.89
N ASN A 171 -5.94 -20.60 -25.63
CA ASN A 171 -6.85 -19.50 -25.96
C ASN A 171 -7.74 -19.16 -24.76
N VAL A 172 -7.88 -17.88 -24.43
CA VAL A 172 -8.74 -17.39 -23.33
C VAL A 172 -9.89 -16.51 -23.83
N ALA A 173 -9.75 -15.87 -25.00
CA ALA A 173 -10.83 -15.08 -25.59
C ALA A 173 -10.70 -14.99 -27.11
N GLY A 174 -11.84 -14.89 -27.82
CA GLY A 174 -11.87 -14.83 -29.28
C GLY A 174 -11.73 -16.20 -29.95
N VAL A 175 -11.84 -16.21 -31.28
CA VAL A 175 -11.73 -17.42 -32.11
C VAL A 175 -10.63 -17.17 -33.14
N SER A 176 -9.57 -17.99 -33.09
CA SER A 176 -8.41 -17.88 -33.96
C SER A 176 -8.80 -17.70 -35.43
N GLY A 177 -8.30 -16.62 -36.04
CA GLY A 177 -8.46 -16.31 -37.46
C GLY A 177 -9.89 -15.91 -37.87
N THR A 178 -10.82 -15.77 -36.92
CA THR A 178 -12.24 -15.46 -37.22
C THR A 178 -12.63 -14.14 -36.57
N ALA A 179 -12.66 -13.07 -37.38
CA ALA A 179 -13.18 -11.78 -36.95
C ALA A 179 -14.69 -11.86 -36.72
N GLY A 180 -15.18 -11.26 -35.64
CA GLY A 180 -16.62 -11.14 -35.39
C GLY A 180 -16.95 -10.25 -34.21
N SER A 181 -18.24 -10.02 -33.99
CA SER A 181 -18.78 -9.14 -32.95
C SER A 181 -19.70 -9.86 -31.94
N THR A 182 -19.77 -11.20 -31.98
CA THR A 182 -20.54 -11.99 -31.01
C THR A 182 -19.87 -11.98 -29.63
N SER A 183 -20.46 -12.66 -28.64
CA SER A 183 -19.88 -12.82 -27.31
C SER A 183 -18.58 -13.65 -27.32
N THR A 184 -18.38 -14.53 -28.30
CA THR A 184 -17.21 -15.43 -28.36
C THR A 184 -16.14 -14.99 -29.34
N THR A 185 -16.45 -14.07 -30.26
CA THR A 185 -15.52 -13.57 -31.28
C THR A 185 -15.04 -12.16 -30.96
N LEU A 186 -13.80 -11.85 -31.33
CA LEU A 186 -13.22 -10.51 -31.28
C LEU A 186 -12.90 -10.05 -32.70
N ASN A 187 -12.57 -8.77 -32.88
CA ASN A 187 -12.10 -8.19 -34.13
C ASN A 187 -10.94 -7.23 -33.85
N GLY A 188 -9.73 -7.77 -33.97
CA GLY A 188 -8.48 -7.05 -33.77
C GLY A 188 -8.22 -6.63 -32.32
N PRO A 189 -8.18 -7.53 -31.34
CA PRO A 189 -7.94 -7.13 -29.95
C PRO A 189 -6.56 -6.49 -29.77
N VAL A 190 -6.50 -5.39 -29.00
CA VAL A 190 -5.26 -4.63 -28.72
C VAL A 190 -4.97 -4.66 -27.22
N GLY A 191 -5.24 -3.59 -26.46
CA GLY A 191 -4.94 -3.54 -25.03
C GLY A 191 -5.76 -4.56 -24.23
N ILE A 192 -5.10 -5.16 -23.25
CA ILE A 192 -5.69 -6.13 -22.34
C ILE A 192 -5.33 -5.82 -20.89
N PHE A 193 -6.21 -6.23 -19.98
CA PHE A 193 -6.00 -6.10 -18.55
C PHE A 193 -6.65 -7.27 -17.82
N VAL A 194 -5.98 -7.80 -16.79
CA VAL A 194 -6.53 -8.88 -15.96
C VAL A 194 -6.68 -8.39 -14.52
N ASP A 195 -7.90 -8.38 -14.00
CA ASP A 195 -8.16 -7.94 -12.63
C ASP A 195 -7.75 -8.98 -11.58
N LYS A 196 -7.76 -8.60 -10.30
CA LYS A 196 -7.44 -9.48 -9.17
C LYS A 196 -8.35 -10.71 -9.03
N TYR A 197 -9.50 -10.73 -9.70
CA TYR A 197 -10.42 -11.86 -9.77
C TYR A 197 -10.20 -12.70 -11.04
N LEU A 198 -9.13 -12.42 -11.78
CA LEU A 198 -8.74 -13.08 -13.03
C LEU A 198 -9.76 -12.88 -14.17
N ASN A 199 -10.55 -11.80 -14.14
CA ASN A 199 -11.35 -11.43 -15.30
C ASN A 199 -10.48 -10.69 -16.31
N LEU A 200 -10.61 -11.06 -17.59
CA LEU A 200 -9.90 -10.45 -18.70
C LEU A 200 -10.77 -9.35 -19.34
N TYR A 201 -10.21 -8.15 -19.45
CA TYR A 201 -10.78 -7.03 -20.18
C TYR A 201 -9.99 -6.84 -21.48
N VAL A 202 -10.69 -6.73 -22.59
CA VAL A 202 -10.08 -6.66 -23.93
C VAL A 202 -10.63 -5.44 -24.66
N ALA A 203 -9.73 -4.58 -25.14
CA ALA A 203 -10.05 -3.56 -26.12
C ALA A 203 -10.24 -4.23 -27.49
N ASP A 204 -11.51 -4.44 -27.85
CA ASP A 204 -11.93 -5.07 -29.10
C ASP A 204 -11.98 -4.00 -30.20
N TYR A 205 -10.78 -3.61 -30.64
CA TYR A 205 -10.47 -2.39 -31.40
C TYR A 205 -11.42 -2.13 -32.56
N ALA A 206 -11.54 -3.06 -33.51
CA ALA A 206 -12.34 -2.82 -34.73
C ALA A 206 -13.85 -2.91 -34.47
N ASN A 207 -14.27 -3.52 -33.35
CA ASN A 207 -15.67 -3.51 -32.90
C ASN A 207 -15.99 -2.29 -32.02
N SER A 208 -15.03 -1.40 -31.75
CA SER A 208 -15.22 -0.17 -30.96
C SER A 208 -15.87 -0.42 -29.59
N ARG A 209 -15.44 -1.47 -28.88
CA ARG A 209 -15.98 -1.86 -27.58
C ARG A 209 -14.91 -2.41 -26.64
N ILE A 210 -15.23 -2.48 -25.34
CA ILE A 210 -14.49 -3.27 -24.36
C ILE A 210 -15.28 -4.53 -24.03
N GLN A 211 -14.65 -5.70 -24.13
CA GLN A 211 -15.22 -7.00 -23.75
C GLN A 211 -14.62 -7.47 -22.43
N LYS A 212 -15.47 -7.93 -21.50
CA LYS A 212 -15.05 -8.60 -20.26
C LYS A 212 -15.34 -10.10 -20.35
N PHE A 213 -14.33 -10.92 -20.15
CA PHE A 213 -14.42 -12.37 -20.02
C PHE A 213 -14.17 -12.72 -18.55
N ALA A 214 -15.16 -13.34 -17.90
CA ALA A 214 -14.96 -13.81 -16.54
C ALA A 214 -13.97 -14.98 -16.52
N SER A 215 -13.27 -15.18 -15.40
CA SER A 215 -12.28 -16.26 -15.29
C SER A 215 -12.86 -17.62 -15.71
N GLY A 216 -12.18 -18.30 -16.64
CA GLY A 216 -12.60 -19.59 -17.20
C GLY A 216 -13.76 -19.55 -18.20
N GLN A 217 -14.31 -18.37 -18.53
CA GLN A 217 -15.41 -18.23 -19.49
C GLN A 217 -14.92 -17.72 -20.86
N LEU A 218 -15.39 -18.37 -21.93
CA LEU A 218 -15.10 -17.95 -23.32
C LEU A 218 -16.14 -16.97 -23.89
N ASN A 219 -17.25 -16.74 -23.18
CA ASN A 219 -18.26 -15.75 -23.56
C ASN A 219 -17.95 -14.41 -22.89
N GLY A 220 -17.64 -13.40 -23.70
CA GLY A 220 -17.42 -12.04 -23.25
C GLY A 220 -18.72 -11.24 -23.17
N THR A 221 -18.81 -10.41 -22.14
CA THR A 221 -19.87 -9.41 -21.96
C THR A 221 -19.34 -8.05 -22.38
N THR A 222 -20.08 -7.32 -23.22
CA THR A 222 -19.71 -5.96 -23.61
C THR A 222 -19.91 -5.02 -22.42
N ILE A 223 -18.88 -4.26 -22.05
CA ILE A 223 -18.98 -3.22 -21.03
C ILE A 223 -19.84 -2.08 -21.58
N SER A 224 -20.93 -1.77 -20.87
CA SER A 224 -21.80 -0.65 -21.24
C SER A 224 -21.15 0.69 -20.89
N THR A 225 -20.87 1.50 -21.91
CA THR A 225 -20.33 2.86 -21.75
C THR A 225 -21.42 3.94 -21.71
N GLY A 226 -22.69 3.55 -21.62
CA GLY A 226 -23.83 4.46 -21.62
C GLY A 226 -23.87 5.31 -22.89
N ALA A 227 -23.90 6.65 -22.73
CA ALA A 227 -23.93 7.59 -23.85
C ALA A 227 -22.56 7.80 -24.54
N ILE A 228 -21.46 7.32 -23.95
CA ILE A 228 -20.13 7.45 -24.54
C ILE A 228 -19.98 6.40 -25.65
N THR A 229 -19.87 6.86 -26.90
CA THR A 229 -19.50 6.02 -28.04
C THR A 229 -17.99 5.98 -28.14
N LEU A 230 -17.41 4.78 -28.05
CA LEU A 230 -15.99 4.54 -28.28
C LEU A 230 -15.71 4.45 -29.79
N SER A 231 -14.47 4.73 -30.18
CA SER A 231 -13.99 4.50 -31.54
C SER A 231 -12.56 3.97 -31.47
N TYR A 232 -12.39 2.72 -31.92
CA TYR A 232 -11.09 2.06 -31.98
C TYR A 232 -10.29 2.10 -30.66
N PRO A 233 -10.86 1.65 -29.51
CA PRO A 233 -10.16 1.72 -28.24
C PRO A 233 -8.89 0.87 -28.27
N THR A 234 -7.79 1.40 -27.72
CA THR A 234 -6.45 0.77 -27.80
C THR A 234 -5.95 0.24 -26.47
N SER A 235 -6.41 0.79 -25.34
CA SER A 235 -6.02 0.35 -24.00
C SER A 235 -7.19 0.39 -23.02
N VAL A 236 -7.15 -0.51 -22.04
CA VAL A 236 -8.08 -0.60 -20.92
C VAL A 236 -7.28 -0.89 -19.65
N ILE A 237 -7.48 -0.12 -18.58
CA ILE A 237 -6.91 -0.37 -17.24
C ILE A 237 -7.97 -0.14 -16.17
N LEU A 238 -7.80 -0.75 -15.00
CA LEU A 238 -8.71 -0.60 -13.87
C LEU A 238 -8.02 -0.05 -12.63
N ASP A 239 -8.74 0.74 -11.86
CA ASP A 239 -8.34 1.17 -10.52
C ASP A 239 -8.62 0.07 -9.47
N SER A 240 -8.33 0.32 -8.18
CA SER A 240 -8.49 -0.72 -7.14
C SER A 240 -9.94 -1.11 -6.85
N ASP A 241 -10.89 -0.21 -7.14
CA ASP A 241 -12.33 -0.39 -6.94
C ASP A 241 -13.01 -1.00 -8.19
N GLY A 242 -12.26 -1.13 -9.29
CA GLY A 242 -12.70 -1.75 -10.54
C GLY A 242 -13.32 -0.78 -11.54
N PHE A 243 -13.16 0.54 -11.35
CA PHE A 243 -13.49 1.53 -12.37
C PHE A 243 -12.56 1.38 -13.57
N ILE A 244 -13.10 1.56 -14.77
CA ILE A 244 -12.50 1.22 -16.06
C ILE A 244 -12.07 2.51 -16.75
N PHE A 245 -10.83 2.55 -17.21
CA PHE A 245 -10.22 3.66 -17.92
C PHE A 245 -9.77 3.20 -19.30
N ILE A 246 -10.15 3.93 -20.33
CA ILE A 246 -10.05 3.52 -21.73
C ILE A 246 -9.38 4.63 -22.53
N THR A 247 -8.40 4.25 -23.33
CA THR A 247 -7.87 5.11 -24.39
C THR A 247 -8.76 5.01 -25.61
N ASP A 248 -9.53 6.07 -25.88
CA ASP A 248 -10.48 6.18 -26.99
C ASP A 248 -9.75 6.83 -28.19
N ASN A 249 -8.90 6.02 -28.83
CA ASN A 249 -7.85 6.45 -29.76
C ASN A 249 -8.34 7.35 -30.90
N HIS A 250 -9.35 6.91 -31.65
CA HIS A 250 -9.85 7.67 -32.81
C HIS A 250 -10.68 8.90 -32.42
N ASN A 251 -11.14 8.96 -31.17
CA ASN A 251 -11.77 10.15 -30.60
C ASN A 251 -10.76 11.04 -29.86
N HIS A 252 -9.46 10.69 -29.87
CA HIS A 252 -8.36 11.50 -29.35
C HIS A 252 -8.48 11.88 -27.87
N ARG A 253 -9.03 10.98 -27.04
CA ARG A 253 -9.34 11.26 -25.64
C ARG A 253 -9.18 10.05 -24.73
N ILE A 254 -9.19 10.29 -23.42
CA ILE A 254 -9.29 9.24 -22.40
C ILE A 254 -10.67 9.31 -21.74
N VAL A 255 -11.34 8.16 -21.64
CA VAL A 255 -12.64 8.04 -20.97
C VAL A 255 -12.50 7.12 -19.76
N GLY A 256 -13.23 7.43 -18.68
CA GLY A 256 -13.19 6.67 -17.44
C GLY A 256 -14.59 6.46 -16.89
N SER A 257 -14.82 5.32 -16.26
CA SER A 257 -16.04 5.08 -15.50
C SER A 257 -15.96 5.66 -14.08
N GLY A 258 -17.12 5.81 -13.47
CA GLY A 258 -17.31 6.23 -12.08
C GLY A 258 -18.73 5.90 -11.65
N PRO A 259 -19.15 6.27 -10.42
CA PRO A 259 -20.49 5.97 -9.92
C PRO A 259 -21.63 6.56 -10.75
N ASN A 260 -21.37 7.63 -11.50
CA ASN A 260 -22.32 8.27 -12.41
C ASN A 260 -22.19 7.76 -13.86
N GLY A 261 -21.48 6.66 -14.09
CA GLY A 261 -21.22 6.11 -15.42
C GLY A 261 -19.94 6.65 -16.07
N PHE A 262 -19.77 6.35 -17.36
CA PHE A 262 -18.61 6.77 -18.15
C PHE A 262 -18.66 8.25 -18.50
N ARG A 263 -17.50 8.91 -18.40
CA ARG A 263 -17.28 10.30 -18.85
C ARG A 263 -15.92 10.43 -19.53
N CYS A 264 -15.75 11.49 -20.30
CA CYS A 264 -14.40 11.89 -20.71
C CYS A 264 -13.65 12.50 -19.51
N ILE A 265 -12.41 12.06 -19.28
CA ILE A 265 -11.62 12.47 -18.11
C ILE A 265 -10.37 13.27 -18.48
N ALA A 266 -9.84 13.08 -19.69
CA ALA A 266 -8.69 13.81 -20.19
C ALA A 266 -8.79 14.01 -21.72
N ALA A 267 -8.28 15.15 -22.18
CA ALA A 267 -8.25 15.55 -23.59
C ALA A 267 -9.62 15.59 -24.28
N CYS A 268 -10.64 16.06 -23.56
CA CYS A 268 -12.01 16.12 -24.07
C CYS A 268 -12.22 17.13 -25.20
N SER A 269 -11.23 17.98 -25.46
CA SER A 269 -11.15 18.88 -26.61
C SER A 269 -10.77 18.17 -27.91
N GLY A 270 -10.53 16.85 -27.87
CA GLY A 270 -10.26 16.01 -29.04
C GLY A 270 -8.87 16.21 -29.63
N GLN A 271 -8.79 16.08 -30.95
CA GLN A 271 -7.53 16.06 -31.68
C GLN A 271 -6.77 17.39 -31.58
N GLY A 272 -5.47 17.32 -31.28
CA GLY A 272 -4.56 18.46 -31.35
C GLY A 272 -3.26 18.25 -30.58
N SER A 273 -2.42 19.28 -30.52
CA SER A 273 -1.10 19.24 -29.88
C SER A 273 -0.98 20.12 -28.64
N SER A 274 -2.04 20.85 -28.27
CA SER A 274 -2.07 21.62 -27.03
C SER A 274 -1.99 20.71 -25.80
N SER A 275 -1.78 21.29 -24.61
CA SER A 275 -1.70 20.53 -23.35
C SER A 275 -3.02 19.84 -22.96
N SER A 276 -4.16 20.29 -23.48
CA SER A 276 -5.48 19.68 -23.24
C SER A 276 -6.01 18.86 -24.41
N GLN A 277 -5.15 18.52 -25.37
CA GLN A 277 -5.49 17.70 -26.53
C GLN A 277 -4.49 16.56 -26.68
N LEU A 278 -4.96 15.48 -27.31
CA LEU A 278 -4.14 14.33 -27.69
C LEU A 278 -4.30 14.10 -29.19
N ASN A 279 -3.40 13.32 -29.78
CA ASN A 279 -3.45 12.92 -31.17
C ASN A 279 -3.14 11.42 -31.29
N TYR A 280 -4.20 10.63 -31.56
CA TYR A 280 -4.16 9.16 -31.59
C TYR A 280 -3.49 8.53 -30.36
N PRO A 281 -3.93 8.83 -29.12
CA PRO A 281 -3.30 8.27 -27.93
C PRO A 281 -3.38 6.74 -27.92
N GLN A 282 -2.34 6.06 -27.45
CA GLN A 282 -2.21 4.59 -27.55
C GLN A 282 -2.39 3.87 -26.22
N SER A 283 -1.41 3.96 -25.32
CA SER A 283 -1.44 3.32 -24.01
C SER A 283 -1.53 4.32 -22.88
N ILE A 284 -2.12 3.88 -21.76
CA ILE A 284 -2.17 4.60 -20.51
C ILE A 284 -1.67 3.74 -19.36
N SER A 285 -1.10 4.38 -18.35
CA SER A 285 -0.71 3.74 -17.09
C SER A 285 -0.82 4.73 -15.94
N PHE A 286 -1.11 4.23 -14.73
CA PHE A 286 -1.17 5.04 -13.52
C PHE A 286 0.16 5.01 -12.79
N ASP A 287 0.56 6.14 -12.21
CA ASP A 287 1.46 6.09 -11.05
C ASP A 287 0.65 5.77 -9.76
N SER A 288 1.34 5.43 -8.68
CA SER A 288 0.72 5.08 -7.39
C SER A 288 -0.10 6.23 -6.77
N TYR A 289 0.10 7.47 -7.24
CA TYR A 289 -0.67 8.64 -6.85
C TYR A 289 -1.95 8.83 -7.68
N GLY A 290 -2.14 8.04 -8.75
CA GLY A 290 -3.29 8.13 -9.64
C GLY A 290 -3.18 9.15 -10.78
N ASN A 291 -1.98 9.66 -11.05
CA ASN A 291 -1.75 10.45 -12.27
C ASN A 291 -1.74 9.53 -13.50
N ILE A 292 -2.26 10.02 -14.62
CA ILE A 292 -2.33 9.25 -15.86
C ILE A 292 -1.15 9.64 -16.76
N PHE A 293 -0.34 8.66 -17.12
CA PHE A 293 0.63 8.81 -18.21
C PHE A 293 0.01 8.28 -19.49
N VAL A 294 0.15 9.04 -20.58
CA VAL A 294 -0.43 8.74 -21.88
C VAL A 294 0.64 8.78 -22.95
N ALA A 295 0.71 7.74 -23.77
CA ALA A 295 1.47 7.76 -25.01
C ALA A 295 0.67 8.51 -26.08
N ASP A 296 1.05 9.77 -26.34
CA ASP A 296 0.41 10.67 -27.29
C ASP A 296 1.07 10.52 -28.67
N GLN A 297 0.72 9.42 -29.34
CA GLN A 297 1.44 8.80 -30.46
C GLN A 297 1.83 9.81 -31.55
N ASP A 298 0.85 10.45 -32.18
CA ASP A 298 1.10 11.28 -33.37
C ASP A 298 1.69 12.65 -33.02
N ASN A 299 1.59 13.05 -31.75
CA ASN A 299 2.33 14.19 -31.21
C ASN A 299 3.75 13.81 -30.75
N ASN A 300 4.15 12.53 -30.88
CA ASN A 300 5.47 12.02 -30.54
C ASN A 300 5.92 12.38 -29.11
N ARG A 301 5.02 12.27 -28.13
CA ARG A 301 5.31 12.64 -26.74
C ARG A 301 4.63 11.73 -25.73
N ILE A 302 5.10 11.77 -24.49
CA ILE A 302 4.40 11.22 -23.32
C ILE A 302 3.82 12.39 -22.53
N GLN A 303 2.52 12.34 -22.28
CA GLN A 303 1.78 13.33 -21.50
C GLN A 303 1.48 12.79 -20.11
N LYS A 304 1.60 13.63 -19.07
CA LYS A 304 1.19 13.33 -17.70
C LYS A 304 0.01 14.23 -17.31
N PHE A 305 -1.14 13.63 -17.03
CA PHE A 305 -2.31 14.30 -16.49
C PHE A 305 -2.31 14.13 -14.97
N LEU A 306 -2.18 15.24 -14.25
CA LEU A 306 -2.13 15.23 -12.79
C LEU A 306 -3.53 15.00 -12.20
N LEU A 307 -3.64 14.12 -11.22
CA LEU A 307 -4.86 13.98 -10.42
C LEU A 307 -5.02 15.24 -9.54
N LEU A 308 -6.13 15.96 -9.70
CA LEU A 308 -6.42 17.21 -8.97
C LEU A 308 -7.07 16.96 -7.63
N SER A 309 -7.96 15.96 -7.56
CA SER A 309 -8.73 15.66 -6.36
C SER A 309 -9.11 14.19 -6.36
N ASN A 310 -8.86 13.52 -5.25
CA ASN A 310 -9.27 12.14 -5.00
C ASN A 310 -10.26 12.09 -3.81
N LEU A 311 -11.31 12.92 -3.87
CA LEU A 311 -12.23 13.11 -2.75
C LEU A 311 -13.29 12.01 -2.71
N CYS A 312 -13.11 11.06 -1.78
CA CYS A 312 -14.10 10.03 -1.47
C CYS A 312 -15.14 10.62 -0.51
N ASN A 313 -16.23 11.13 -1.10
CA ASN A 313 -17.43 11.73 -0.48
C ASN A 313 -17.28 13.12 0.18
N THR A 314 -17.67 14.16 -0.57
CA THR A 314 -18.61 15.17 -0.06
C THR A 314 -19.73 15.36 -1.08
N THR A 315 -20.96 15.09 -0.66
CA THR A 315 -22.19 15.42 -1.38
C THR A 315 -22.43 16.92 -1.32
N THR A 316 -21.81 17.68 -2.22
CA THR A 316 -22.35 18.96 -2.73
C THR A 316 -21.66 19.27 -4.06
N ALA A 317 -22.28 18.83 -5.15
CA ALA A 317 -22.04 19.43 -6.45
C ALA A 317 -22.75 20.79 -6.48
N THR A 318 -22.01 21.90 -6.38
CA THR A 318 -22.36 23.17 -7.03
C THR A 318 -21.21 24.17 -6.95
N THR A 319 -20.89 24.74 -8.12
CA THR A 319 -20.10 25.98 -8.37
C THR A 319 -18.67 25.97 -7.84
N MET A 320 -17.64 26.08 -8.67
CA MET A 320 -17.24 27.35 -9.29
C MET A 320 -16.52 27.14 -10.64
N MET A 321 -16.99 27.83 -11.67
CA MET A 321 -16.17 28.27 -12.80
C MET A 321 -15.81 29.76 -12.63
N SER A 322 -14.60 30.11 -13.05
CA SER A 322 -14.15 31.44 -13.52
C SER A 322 -13.88 32.54 -12.47
N VAL A 323 -12.64 33.06 -12.38
CA VAL A 323 -12.09 34.23 -13.13
C VAL A 323 -10.64 34.53 -12.68
N VAL A 324 -9.71 34.40 -13.62
CA VAL A 324 -8.49 35.19 -13.99
C VAL A 324 -7.89 36.23 -13.01
N GLN A 325 -6.56 36.16 -12.74
CA GLN A 325 -5.61 37.19 -13.21
C GLN A 325 -4.13 36.80 -13.18
N THR A 326 -3.44 37.23 -14.24
CA THR A 326 -2.03 37.13 -14.60
C THR A 326 -1.12 38.01 -13.75
N THR A 327 0.02 37.47 -13.30
CA THR A 327 1.33 38.14 -13.38
C THR A 327 2.44 37.10 -13.45
N THR A 328 3.33 37.28 -14.42
CA THR A 328 4.54 36.51 -14.67
C THR A 328 5.56 36.65 -13.55
N ALA A 329 5.83 35.55 -12.85
CA ALA A 329 7.14 35.24 -12.30
C ALA A 329 7.29 33.72 -12.36
N SER A 330 8.02 33.24 -13.35
CA SER A 330 8.43 31.85 -13.46
C SER A 330 9.37 31.51 -12.29
N ILE A 331 8.79 31.01 -11.21
CA ILE A 331 9.51 30.21 -10.22
C ILE A 331 9.08 28.77 -10.49
N SER A 332 9.91 28.03 -11.20
CA SER A 332 9.78 26.59 -11.32
C SER A 332 10.13 25.96 -9.97
N VAL A 333 9.14 25.81 -9.09
CA VAL A 333 9.25 24.89 -7.95
C VAL A 333 8.72 23.54 -8.43
N SER A 334 9.64 22.59 -8.62
CA SER A 334 9.31 21.19 -8.82
C SER A 334 8.79 20.61 -7.51
N TYR A 335 7.48 20.54 -7.34
CA TYR A 335 6.86 19.84 -6.21
C TYR A 335 6.93 18.33 -6.47
N SER A 336 7.83 17.68 -5.75
CA SER A 336 7.88 16.23 -5.61
C SER A 336 6.83 15.84 -4.56
N ASN A 337 5.66 15.32 -4.99
CA ASN A 337 4.62 14.77 -4.11
C ASN A 337 5.06 13.41 -3.53
N VAL A 338 6.23 13.36 -2.90
CA VAL A 338 6.78 12.14 -2.32
C VAL A 338 6.67 12.24 -0.81
N ILE A 339 5.87 11.35 -0.22
CA ILE A 339 5.73 11.23 1.23
C ILE A 339 7.07 10.77 1.83
N SER A 340 7.45 11.37 2.95
CA SER A 340 8.74 11.09 3.61
C SER A 340 8.63 10.09 4.77
N PHE A 341 7.43 9.62 5.06
CA PHE A 341 7.09 8.75 6.19
C PHE A 341 6.48 7.43 5.69
N ASN A 342 6.63 6.37 6.47
CA ASN A 342 5.94 5.11 6.20
C ASN A 342 4.47 5.22 6.60
N GLN A 343 3.59 4.86 5.67
CA GLN A 343 2.15 4.77 5.89
C GLN A 343 1.66 3.38 5.46
N PRO A 344 2.04 2.31 6.18
CA PRO A 344 1.62 0.95 5.86
C PRO A 344 0.10 0.82 5.86
N LYS A 345 -0.44 -0.12 5.07
CA LYS A 345 -1.86 -0.49 5.11
C LYS A 345 -2.07 -1.59 6.14
N PHE A 346 -3.05 -1.42 7.03
CA PHE A 346 -3.39 -2.46 7.99
C PHE A 346 -4.77 -3.05 7.72
N GLY A 347 -4.84 -4.37 7.71
CA GLY A 347 -6.07 -5.12 7.68
C GLY A 347 -6.88 -4.93 8.97
N ALA A 348 -8.18 -5.22 8.88
CA ALA A 348 -9.14 -5.00 9.97
C ALA A 348 -8.71 -5.63 11.31
N TYR A 349 -7.91 -6.70 11.26
CA TYR A 349 -7.44 -7.44 12.42
C TYR A 349 -5.91 -7.51 12.51
N ALA A 350 -5.19 -6.52 11.96
CA ALA A 350 -3.74 -6.48 12.10
C ALA A 350 -3.32 -6.59 13.58
N THR A 351 -2.39 -7.49 13.86
CA THR A 351 -1.85 -7.73 15.20
C THR A 351 -0.34 -7.57 15.20
N TRP A 352 0.18 -7.19 16.36
CA TRP A 352 1.61 -7.09 16.62
C TRP A 352 1.97 -8.05 17.73
N ASP A 353 3.25 -8.41 17.81
CA ASP A 353 3.77 -9.18 18.93
C ASP A 353 3.44 -8.47 20.24
N SER A 354 2.97 -9.22 21.23
CA SER A 354 2.74 -8.68 22.57
C SER A 354 4.04 -8.43 23.33
N VAL A 355 5.18 -8.90 22.80
CA VAL A 355 6.51 -8.81 23.40
C VAL A 355 7.40 -7.98 22.49
N GLY A 356 7.77 -6.79 22.94
CA GLY A 356 8.68 -5.89 22.25
C GLY A 356 10.14 -6.34 22.38
N ILE A 357 10.92 -6.12 21.32
CA ILE A 357 12.37 -6.23 21.36
C ILE A 357 12.94 -4.85 21.69
N THR A 358 13.88 -4.78 22.64
CA THR A 358 14.65 -3.55 22.87
C THR A 358 15.59 -3.32 21.69
N PHE A 359 15.21 -2.40 20.80
CA PHE A 359 15.98 -2.02 19.62
C PHE A 359 17.17 -1.12 19.98
N ALA A 360 16.93 -0.13 20.84
CA ALA A 360 17.96 0.75 21.36
C ALA A 360 17.76 0.95 22.87
N ASN A 361 18.85 1.12 23.62
CA ASN A 361 18.82 1.30 25.07
C ASN A 361 19.49 2.64 25.44
N SER A 362 19.63 2.91 26.74
CA SER A 362 20.18 4.16 27.24
C SER A 362 21.60 4.49 26.75
N SER A 363 22.39 3.50 26.35
CA SER A 363 23.74 3.73 25.80
C SER A 363 23.75 4.28 24.38
N THR A 364 22.71 4.00 23.59
CA THR A 364 22.57 4.46 22.21
C THR A 364 21.53 5.57 22.08
N ALA A 365 20.31 5.33 22.55
CA ALA A 365 19.20 6.29 22.49
C ALA A 365 19.25 7.38 23.58
N GLY A 366 20.14 7.25 24.57
CA GLY A 366 20.20 8.14 25.73
C GLY A 366 19.13 7.82 26.79
N THR A 367 19.23 8.48 27.94
CA THR A 367 18.21 8.37 29.00
C THR A 367 16.97 9.17 28.62
N GLY A 368 15.78 8.58 28.72
CA GLY A 368 14.52 9.27 28.41
C GLY A 368 14.35 9.66 26.93
N PRO A 369 14.54 8.75 25.96
CA PRO A 369 14.40 9.08 24.53
C PRO A 369 12.98 9.59 24.26
N TYR A 370 12.89 10.65 23.45
CA TYR A 370 11.61 11.28 23.11
C TYR A 370 11.22 11.06 21.65
N GLY A 371 11.95 11.65 20.71
CA GLY A 371 11.66 11.56 19.27
C GLY A 371 12.33 10.39 18.56
N ILE A 372 11.52 9.65 17.81
CA ILE A 372 11.95 8.67 16.82
C ILE A 372 11.26 8.95 15.48
N PHE A 373 11.96 8.74 14.38
CA PHE A 373 11.37 8.76 13.05
C PHE A 373 11.95 7.64 12.20
N VAL A 374 11.11 7.00 11.38
CA VAL A 374 11.53 5.98 10.42
C VAL A 374 11.09 6.41 9.02
N ASP A 375 12.07 6.65 8.15
CA ASP A 375 11.81 7.11 6.78
C ASP A 375 11.35 5.96 5.86
N THR A 376 10.96 6.30 4.63
CA THR A 376 10.51 5.33 3.62
C THR A 376 11.58 4.32 3.19
N ASN A 377 12.86 4.55 3.51
CA ASN A 377 13.95 3.62 3.28
C ASN A 377 14.23 2.73 4.50
N ASN A 378 13.38 2.79 5.54
CA ASN A 378 13.56 2.16 6.84
C ASN A 378 14.83 2.60 7.57
N THR A 379 15.31 3.82 7.30
CA THR A 379 16.34 4.47 8.10
C THR A 379 15.70 5.00 9.38
N ILE A 380 16.26 4.64 10.53
CA ILE A 380 15.74 4.99 11.85
C ILE A 380 16.58 6.12 12.41
N TYR A 381 15.91 7.18 12.87
CA TYR A 381 16.51 8.36 13.47
C TYR A 381 16.02 8.50 14.90
N VAL A 382 16.94 8.65 15.87
CA VAL A 382 16.59 8.84 17.28
C VAL A 382 17.31 10.07 17.82
N ALA A 383 16.54 10.96 18.44
CA ALA A 383 17.07 12.11 19.16
C ALA A 383 17.60 11.67 20.54
N ASN A 384 18.93 11.72 20.72
CA ASN A 384 19.57 11.49 22.01
C ASN A 384 19.80 12.84 22.69
N THR A 385 18.76 13.31 23.39
CA THR A 385 18.71 14.62 24.04
C THR A 385 19.85 14.81 25.06
N PRO A 386 20.10 13.90 26.02
CA PRO A 386 21.10 14.11 27.06
C PRO A 386 22.54 14.19 26.54
N ASN A 387 22.85 13.48 25.45
CA ASN A 387 24.19 13.47 24.87
C ASN A 387 24.39 14.53 23.76
N ASN A 388 23.35 15.29 23.40
CA ASN A 388 23.35 16.24 22.28
C ASN A 388 23.69 15.57 20.95
N GLN A 389 23.03 14.45 20.64
CA GLN A 389 23.34 13.66 19.44
C GLN A 389 22.08 13.21 18.71
N ILE A 390 22.20 12.96 17.41
CA ILE A 390 21.21 12.23 16.63
C ILE A 390 21.86 10.92 16.18
N GLN A 391 21.24 9.81 16.57
CA GLN A 391 21.68 8.48 16.17
C GLN A 391 20.88 8.02 14.96
N VAL A 392 21.55 7.44 13.97
CA VAL A 392 20.95 7.00 12.71
C VAL A 392 21.35 5.55 12.41
N TRP A 393 20.36 4.71 12.15
CA TRP A 393 20.53 3.33 11.72
C TRP A 393 19.99 3.19 10.30
N LEU A 394 20.85 2.86 9.34
CA LEU A 394 20.40 2.40 8.02
C LEU A 394 19.63 1.07 8.15
N SER A 395 18.74 0.84 7.20
CA SER A 395 17.90 -0.36 7.14
C SER A 395 18.71 -1.65 7.34
N GLY A 396 18.20 -2.53 8.21
CA GLY A 396 18.84 -3.80 8.55
C GLY A 396 19.99 -3.73 9.56
N SER A 397 20.46 -2.54 9.95
CA SER A 397 21.53 -2.40 10.95
C SER A 397 21.00 -2.55 12.39
N SER A 398 21.71 -3.34 13.20
CA SER A 398 21.46 -3.48 14.64
C SER A 398 22.24 -2.46 15.50
N ILE A 399 23.18 -1.72 14.90
CA ILE A 399 24.00 -0.69 15.57
C ILE A 399 23.88 0.66 14.84
N PRO A 400 24.08 1.80 15.54
CA PRO A 400 24.05 3.10 14.89
C PRO A 400 25.12 3.17 13.79
N THR A 401 24.67 3.50 12.57
CA THR A 401 25.53 3.63 11.39
C THR A 401 26.09 5.03 11.21
N ARG A 402 25.43 6.04 11.79
CA ARG A 402 25.88 7.43 11.78
C ARG A 402 25.47 8.12 13.07
N ASN A 403 26.38 8.95 13.58
CA ASN A 403 26.17 9.77 14.76
C ASN A 403 26.42 11.24 14.40
N ILE A 404 25.40 12.10 14.54
CA ILE A 404 25.48 13.53 14.24
C ILE A 404 25.59 14.29 15.56
N THR A 405 26.71 14.97 15.75
CA THR A 405 27.03 15.72 16.99
C THR A 405 27.27 17.21 16.73
N SER A 406 27.64 17.57 15.50
CA SER A 406 27.96 18.96 15.13
C SER A 406 26.70 19.79 14.96
N GLY A 407 26.61 20.89 15.72
CA GLY A 407 25.50 21.86 15.68
C GLY A 407 24.21 21.39 16.35
N VAL A 408 24.24 20.25 17.04
CA VAL A 408 23.08 19.66 17.75
C VAL A 408 23.14 20.08 19.22
N THR A 409 22.04 20.58 19.78
CA THR A 409 21.97 20.92 21.21
C THR A 409 20.59 20.55 21.76
N SER A 410 20.55 19.57 22.67
CA SER A 410 19.32 19.05 23.27
C SER A 410 18.22 18.71 22.25
N PRO A 411 18.52 17.84 21.26
CA PRO A 411 17.56 17.46 20.22
C PRO A 411 16.37 16.76 20.88
N TYR A 412 15.15 17.20 20.59
CA TYR A 412 13.95 16.64 21.23
C TYR A 412 13.12 15.76 20.30
N ILE A 413 12.67 16.32 19.17
CA ILE A 413 11.95 15.61 18.10
C ILE A 413 12.70 15.73 16.77
N ILE A 414 12.52 14.75 15.89
CA ILE A 414 13.18 14.61 14.60
C ILE A 414 12.18 14.22 13.51
N PHE A 415 12.35 14.77 12.31
CA PHE A 415 11.69 14.33 11.08
C PHE A 415 12.74 14.24 9.97
N ALA A 416 12.70 13.20 9.15
CA ALA A 416 13.56 13.08 7.99
C ALA A 416 12.75 13.09 6.70
N THR A 417 13.25 13.78 5.69
CA THR A 417 12.64 13.79 4.35
C THR A 417 13.18 12.65 3.49
N ILE A 418 12.49 12.28 2.41
CA ILE A 418 12.98 11.22 1.50
C ILE A 418 14.33 11.54 0.84
N THR A 419 14.68 12.83 0.70
CA THR A 419 16.01 13.24 0.22
C THR A 419 17.12 13.02 1.27
N GLY A 420 16.74 12.58 2.47
CA GLY A 420 17.60 12.35 3.63
C GLY A 420 17.87 13.60 4.45
N ASP A 421 17.23 14.74 4.15
CA ASP A 421 17.40 15.94 4.98
C ASP A 421 16.70 15.74 6.33
N ILE A 422 17.40 16.07 7.41
CA ILE A 422 16.99 15.83 8.79
C ILE A 422 16.62 17.17 9.43
N TYR A 423 15.42 17.25 9.97
CA TYR A 423 14.88 18.40 10.68
C TYR A 423 14.73 18.05 12.15
N VAL A 424 15.27 18.88 13.02
CA VAL A 424 15.31 18.59 14.46
C VAL A 424 14.95 19.83 15.25
N ASP A 425 14.13 19.66 16.27
CA ASP A 425 13.96 20.68 17.29
C ASP A 425 15.27 20.83 18.06
N ASN A 426 15.89 21.99 17.89
CA ASN A 426 17.06 22.44 18.64
C ASN A 426 16.61 23.48 19.69
N GLY A 427 15.35 23.37 20.14
CA GLY A 427 14.55 24.47 20.66
C GLY A 427 14.74 24.75 22.15
N TYR A 428 14.99 23.74 22.99
CA TYR A 428 15.12 23.93 24.44
C TYR A 428 16.21 24.95 24.85
N ALA A 429 17.29 25.05 24.07
CA ALA A 429 18.37 26.01 24.30
C ALA A 429 18.42 27.14 23.27
N ASN A 430 18.03 26.88 22.01
CA ASN A 430 18.26 27.80 20.89
C ASN A 430 16.98 28.32 20.23
N ASN A 431 15.78 27.94 20.70
CA ASN A 431 14.49 28.43 20.21
C ASN A 431 14.31 28.34 18.68
N ARG A 432 14.76 27.24 18.08
CA ARG A 432 14.73 27.07 16.62
C ARG A 432 14.66 25.61 16.19
N VAL A 433 14.12 25.39 14.98
CA VAL A 433 14.23 24.13 14.25
C VAL A 433 15.39 24.25 13.27
N ASP A 434 16.27 23.25 13.29
CA ASP A 434 17.47 23.20 12.45
C ASP A 434 17.37 22.06 11.42
N LYS A 435 17.96 22.27 10.25
CA LYS A 435 18.06 21.33 9.14
C LYS A 435 19.50 20.92 8.89
N TRP A 436 19.74 19.63 8.79
CA TRP A 436 20.97 19.03 8.24
C TRP A 436 20.64 18.42 6.88
N THR A 437 21.51 18.65 5.90
CA THR A 437 21.39 17.94 4.62
C THR A 437 21.81 16.48 4.77
N SER A 438 21.32 15.59 3.90
CA SER A 438 21.54 14.14 3.97
C SER A 438 22.98 13.70 4.21
N TYR A 439 23.98 14.43 3.73
CA TYR A 439 25.42 14.18 3.98
C TYR A 439 26.15 15.36 4.65
N GLY A 440 25.42 16.38 5.08
CA GLY A 440 25.97 17.55 5.75
C GLY A 440 26.28 17.30 7.22
N ASN A 441 27.33 17.96 7.72
CA ASN A 441 27.68 18.00 9.15
C ASN A 441 27.43 19.38 9.78
N ILE A 442 26.82 20.29 9.03
CA ILE A 442 26.52 21.66 9.45
C ILE A 442 25.00 21.84 9.36
N SER A 443 24.40 22.31 10.44
CA SER A 443 23.00 22.71 10.46
C SER A 443 22.80 24.12 9.94
N SER A 444 21.59 24.37 9.43
CA SER A 444 21.06 25.71 9.20
C SER A 444 19.71 25.85 9.91
N SER A 445 19.43 27.02 10.48
CA SER A 445 18.13 27.28 11.10
C SER A 445 17.08 27.52 10.03
N VAL A 446 15.97 26.79 10.11
CA VAL A 446 14.87 26.88 9.14
C VAL A 446 13.61 27.50 9.71
N MET A 447 13.44 27.54 11.03
CA MET A 447 12.29 28.14 11.72
C MET A 447 12.70 28.64 13.10
N GLN A 448 12.30 29.84 13.47
CA GLN A 448 12.46 30.39 14.82
C GLN A 448 11.18 30.16 15.60
N VAL A 449 11.24 29.50 16.76
CA VAL A 449 10.06 29.10 17.55
C VAL A 449 10.10 29.74 18.94
N GLN A 450 8.95 29.94 19.56
CA GLN A 450 8.84 30.56 20.89
C GLN A 450 9.03 29.57 22.06
N GLY A 451 9.23 28.28 21.75
CA GLY A 451 9.43 27.18 22.68
C GLY A 451 9.81 25.90 21.93
N ALA A 452 10.04 24.81 22.64
CA ALA A 452 10.38 23.53 22.03
C ALA A 452 9.20 22.94 21.23
N CYS A 453 9.48 22.44 20.03
CA CYS A 453 8.53 21.63 19.28
C CYS A 453 8.41 20.25 19.93
N TYR A 454 7.21 19.90 20.38
CA TYR A 454 6.93 18.56 20.91
C TYR A 454 6.67 17.54 19.81
N ASP A 455 6.39 18.02 18.60
CA ASP A 455 6.43 17.20 17.41
C ASP A 455 6.73 18.04 16.15
N LEU A 456 7.31 17.40 15.13
CA LEU A 456 7.63 17.97 13.84
C LEU A 456 7.09 17.09 12.72
N PHE A 457 6.45 17.72 11.73
CA PHE A 457 5.98 17.03 10.54
C PHE A 457 6.23 17.89 9.30
N ILE A 458 6.57 17.27 8.18
CA ILE A 458 6.65 17.95 6.89
C ILE A 458 5.65 17.32 5.94
N ASP A 459 4.69 18.12 5.47
CA ASP A 459 3.67 17.68 4.53
C ASP A 459 4.20 17.55 3.09
N VAL A 460 3.36 16.99 2.22
CA VAL A 460 3.65 16.81 0.79
C VAL A 460 3.91 18.12 0.02
N ASN A 461 3.57 19.27 0.59
CA ASN A 461 3.81 20.60 0.02
C ASN A 461 5.08 21.28 0.53
N ASN A 462 5.94 20.54 1.25
CA ASN A 462 7.11 21.08 1.96
C ASN A 462 6.73 22.16 3.00
N THR A 463 5.63 21.98 3.71
CA THR A 463 5.29 22.81 4.88
C THR A 463 5.74 22.10 6.14
N LEU A 464 6.58 22.76 6.92
CA LEU A 464 7.02 22.31 8.24
C LEU A 464 5.97 22.71 9.28
N TYR A 465 5.52 21.74 10.07
CA TYR A 465 4.64 21.91 11.22
C TYR A 465 5.44 21.67 12.49
N CYS A 466 5.16 22.46 13.51
CA CYS A 466 5.75 22.35 14.84
C CYS A 466 4.65 22.50 15.89
N SER A 467 4.51 21.48 16.74
CA SER A 467 3.56 21.52 17.86
C SER A 467 4.18 22.21 19.07
N LEU A 468 3.62 23.35 19.47
CA LEU A 468 4.11 24.18 20.57
C LEU A 468 3.30 23.89 21.83
N TYR A 469 3.82 22.99 22.67
CA TYR A 469 3.16 22.52 23.88
C TYR A 469 2.75 23.65 24.83
N THR A 470 3.70 24.52 25.20
CA THR A 470 3.45 25.60 26.17
C THR A 470 2.63 26.75 25.61
N GLN A 471 2.63 26.93 24.29
CA GLN A 471 1.86 27.96 23.59
C GLN A 471 0.50 27.43 23.12
N HIS A 472 0.16 26.17 23.39
CA HIS A 472 -1.17 25.62 23.08
C HIS A 472 -1.59 25.78 21.60
N GLN A 473 -0.63 25.63 20.67
CA GLN A 473 -0.85 25.82 19.25
C GLN A 473 0.08 24.99 18.38
N VAL A 474 -0.25 24.87 17.08
CA VAL A 474 0.60 24.28 16.05
C VAL A 474 1.03 25.38 15.08
N ALA A 475 2.32 25.61 14.99
CA ALA A 475 2.94 26.59 14.10
C ALA A 475 3.31 25.93 12.76
N ILE A 476 3.16 26.65 11.66
CA ILE A 476 3.48 26.19 10.31
C ILE A 476 4.33 27.17 9.53
N LYS A 477 5.22 26.62 8.71
CA LYS A 477 6.13 27.38 7.86
C LYS A 477 6.36 26.66 6.53
N SER A 478 6.18 27.37 5.42
CA SER A 478 6.62 26.84 4.12
C SER A 478 8.15 26.80 4.05
N LEU A 479 8.71 25.65 3.70
CA LEU A 479 10.15 25.48 3.44
C LEU A 479 10.55 25.96 2.04
N ASN A 480 9.59 26.26 1.18
CA ASN A 480 9.84 26.89 -0.12
C ASN A 480 10.12 28.40 0.00
N SER A 481 9.95 28.98 1.20
CA SER A 481 10.23 30.38 1.49
C SER A 481 11.47 30.51 2.36
N ASN A 482 12.33 31.47 2.00
CA ASN A 482 13.50 31.87 2.79
C ASN A 482 13.14 32.73 4.02
N SER A 483 11.88 33.13 4.18
CA SER A 483 11.42 33.82 5.39
C SER A 483 11.55 32.90 6.59
N SER A 484 11.94 33.41 7.76
CA SER A 484 11.91 32.68 9.03
C SER A 484 10.56 32.77 9.75
N MET A 485 9.64 33.58 9.23
CA MET A 485 8.30 33.79 9.78
C MET A 485 7.43 32.55 9.58
N TRP A 486 6.67 32.20 10.61
CA TRP A 486 5.66 31.14 10.60
C TRP A 486 4.28 31.71 10.91
N THR A 487 3.25 30.90 10.71
CA THR A 487 1.84 31.22 11.00
C THR A 487 1.20 30.12 11.83
N VAL A 488 0.03 30.36 12.42
CA VAL A 488 -0.68 29.35 13.23
C VAL A 488 -1.59 28.52 12.35
N ALA A 489 -1.45 27.19 12.43
CA ALA A 489 -2.38 26.25 11.79
C ALA A 489 -3.55 25.85 12.71
N ALA A 490 -3.29 25.73 14.01
CA ALA A 490 -4.29 25.29 14.99
C ALA A 490 -3.98 25.85 16.39
N GLY A 491 -5.01 26.08 17.19
CA GLY A 491 -4.88 26.64 18.55
C GLY A 491 -4.99 28.17 18.60
N THR A 492 -5.04 28.71 19.82
CA THR A 492 -5.36 30.13 20.08
C THR A 492 -4.36 30.80 21.03
N GLU A 493 -3.14 30.26 21.15
CA GLU A 493 -2.09 30.66 22.12
C GLU A 493 -2.45 30.44 23.61
N CYS A 494 -3.73 30.41 23.94
CA CYS A 494 -4.29 30.16 25.26
C CYS A 494 -4.82 28.73 25.38
N SER A 495 -4.72 28.15 26.58
CA SER A 495 -5.30 26.84 26.86
C SER A 495 -6.82 26.90 26.80
N GLY A 496 -7.42 25.92 26.14
CA GLY A 496 -8.87 25.80 26.05
C GLY A 496 -9.31 24.44 25.54
N SER A 497 -10.61 24.19 25.59
CA SER A 497 -11.24 22.94 25.15
C SER A 497 -12.31 23.13 24.07
N THR A 498 -12.48 24.35 23.54
CA THR A 498 -13.35 24.61 22.38
C THR A 498 -12.76 24.00 21.10
N SER A 499 -13.51 24.02 20.00
CA SER A 499 -13.10 23.42 18.72
C SER A 499 -11.90 24.11 18.08
N ASN A 500 -11.62 25.37 18.39
CA ASN A 500 -10.47 26.12 17.86
C ASN A 500 -9.28 26.21 18.83
N SER A 501 -9.46 25.81 20.10
CA SER A 501 -8.41 25.88 21.12
C SER A 501 -7.81 24.51 21.41
N LEU A 502 -6.53 24.49 21.76
CA LEU A 502 -5.83 23.30 22.22
C LEU A 502 -5.38 23.51 23.67
N TYR A 503 -5.02 22.43 24.36
CA TYR A 503 -4.37 22.49 25.66
C TYR A 503 -3.21 21.51 25.70
N ASN A 504 -1.99 22.05 25.71
CA ASN A 504 -0.75 21.26 25.72
C ASN A 504 -0.67 20.25 24.56
N PRO A 505 -0.79 20.68 23.28
CA PRO A 505 -0.70 19.76 22.15
C PRO A 505 0.70 19.12 22.08
N ARG A 506 0.73 17.86 21.64
CA ARG A 506 1.96 17.07 21.47
C ARG A 506 2.07 16.62 20.01
N GLY A 507 1.96 15.32 19.72
CA GLY A 507 2.11 14.79 18.37
C GLY A 507 1.11 15.33 17.37
N ILE A 508 1.57 15.42 16.14
CA ILE A 508 0.85 15.91 14.99
C ILE A 508 1.07 15.00 13.79
N PHE A 509 0.04 14.86 12.96
CA PHE A 509 0.16 14.18 11.69
C PHE A 509 -0.61 14.96 10.63
N VAL A 510 -0.03 15.11 9.45
CA VAL A 510 -0.70 15.76 8.32
C VAL A 510 -0.92 14.75 7.21
N ASP A 511 -2.17 14.49 6.88
CA ASP A 511 -2.51 13.55 5.82
C ASP A 511 -2.21 14.12 4.43
N THR A 512 -2.35 13.30 3.39
CA THR A 512 -2.12 13.70 1.99
C THR A 512 -3.15 14.71 1.48
N ASN A 513 -4.27 14.91 2.18
CA ASN A 513 -5.25 15.97 1.91
C ASN A 513 -4.94 17.26 2.69
N LEU A 514 -3.80 17.33 3.39
CA LEU A 514 -3.38 18.44 4.23
C LEU A 514 -4.29 18.70 5.43
N ASN A 515 -4.97 17.66 5.93
CA ASN A 515 -5.69 17.73 7.20
C ASN A 515 -4.72 17.46 8.34
N LEU A 516 -4.81 18.29 9.39
CA LEU A 516 -3.94 18.23 10.55
C LEU A 516 -4.64 17.51 11.70
N TYR A 517 -4.04 16.41 12.14
CA TYR A 517 -4.40 15.68 13.34
C TYR A 517 -3.51 16.14 14.48
N VAL A 518 -4.08 16.47 15.64
CA VAL A 518 -3.34 16.97 16.81
C VAL A 518 -3.70 16.15 18.04
N ALA A 519 -2.70 15.56 18.68
CA ALA A 519 -2.80 14.97 20.01
C ALA A 519 -2.91 16.08 21.06
N ASP A 520 -4.14 16.42 21.44
CA ASP A 520 -4.47 17.48 22.38
C ASP A 520 -4.40 16.92 23.82
N CYS A 521 -3.17 16.67 24.28
CA CYS A 521 -2.88 15.92 25.51
C CYS A 521 -3.65 16.45 26.73
N GLY A 522 -3.66 17.76 26.97
CA GLY A 522 -4.31 18.35 28.14
C GLY A 522 -5.83 18.18 28.15
N ASN A 523 -6.44 17.98 26.99
CA ASN A 523 -7.88 17.71 26.84
C ASN A 523 -8.20 16.22 26.63
N ASN A 524 -7.20 15.32 26.68
CA ASN A 524 -7.38 13.88 26.51
C ASN A 524 -8.12 13.50 25.22
N ARG A 525 -7.78 14.15 24.10
CA ARG A 525 -8.45 13.96 22.81
C ARG A 525 -7.51 14.10 21.63
N VAL A 526 -7.95 13.63 20.46
CA VAL A 526 -7.32 13.93 19.17
C VAL A 526 -8.25 14.82 18.36
N GLN A 527 -7.72 15.94 17.87
CA GLN A 527 -8.44 16.92 17.07
C GLN A 527 -8.06 16.83 15.59
N LEU A 528 -9.06 16.90 14.71
CA LEU A 528 -8.88 16.98 13.25
C LEU A 528 -9.25 18.37 12.75
N PHE A 529 -8.25 19.10 12.25
CA PHE A 529 -8.41 20.35 11.51
C PHE A 529 -8.36 20.04 10.02
N LEU A 530 -9.46 20.26 9.31
CA LEU A 530 -9.45 20.13 7.85
C LEU A 530 -8.60 21.24 7.23
N SER A 531 -8.01 20.99 6.06
CA SER A 531 -7.11 21.95 5.40
C SER A 531 -7.72 23.36 5.31
N GLY A 532 -7.00 24.36 5.81
CA GLY A 532 -7.42 25.77 5.83
C GLY A 532 -8.50 26.12 6.87
N GLN A 533 -8.98 25.17 7.67
CA GLN A 533 -9.94 25.41 8.75
C GLN A 533 -9.21 25.65 10.08
N VAL A 534 -9.76 26.55 10.89
CA VAL A 534 -9.25 26.89 12.24
C VAL A 534 -10.02 26.23 13.38
N THR A 535 -11.11 25.53 13.05
CA THR A 535 -11.92 24.76 13.99
C THR A 535 -11.78 23.28 13.69
N ALA A 536 -11.61 22.47 14.74
CA ALA A 536 -11.45 21.04 14.64
C ALA A 536 -12.70 20.25 15.05
N THR A 537 -12.72 19.01 14.59
CA THR A 537 -13.64 17.97 15.06
C THR A 537 -12.88 16.97 15.92
N THR A 538 -13.41 16.62 17.09
CA THR A 538 -12.80 15.59 17.93
C THR A 538 -13.00 14.21 17.29
N VAL A 539 -11.91 13.54 16.91
CA VAL A 539 -11.94 12.23 16.23
C VAL A 539 -11.66 11.04 17.16
N ALA A 540 -11.06 11.29 18.33
CA ALA A 540 -10.85 10.27 19.36
C ALA A 540 -10.74 10.91 20.76
N GLY A 541 -11.10 10.17 21.81
CA GLY A 541 -10.95 10.62 23.19
C GLY A 541 -12.19 11.30 23.77
N SER A 542 -11.97 12.19 24.73
CA SER A 542 -13.05 12.89 25.44
C SER A 542 -14.00 13.57 24.45
N THR A 543 -15.31 13.53 24.70
CA THR A 543 -16.39 14.11 23.86
C THR A 543 -16.70 13.42 22.52
N ALA A 544 -15.86 12.48 22.04
CA ALA A 544 -16.13 11.73 20.81
C ALA A 544 -16.96 10.46 21.09
N THR A 545 -18.23 10.47 20.67
CA THR A 545 -19.17 9.34 20.85
C THR A 545 -18.74 8.11 20.08
N GLY A 546 -18.78 6.93 20.71
CA GLY A 546 -18.41 5.66 20.06
C GLY A 546 -16.91 5.44 19.87
N THR A 547 -16.07 6.19 20.60
CA THR A 547 -14.60 6.05 20.56
C THR A 547 -14.05 5.52 21.90
N ILE A 548 -12.74 5.64 22.11
CA ILE A 548 -12.01 5.15 23.27
C ILE A 548 -11.61 6.31 24.20
N SER A 549 -11.62 6.08 25.51
CA SER A 549 -11.07 7.04 26.47
C SER A 549 -9.54 7.10 26.36
N LEU A 550 -9.02 8.30 26.19
CA LEU A 550 -7.58 8.59 26.16
C LEU A 550 -7.16 9.31 27.46
N SER A 551 -5.87 9.31 27.74
CA SER A 551 -5.24 10.04 28.85
C SER A 551 -3.89 10.57 28.39
N CYS A 552 -3.82 11.89 28.16
CA CYS A 552 -2.69 12.59 27.53
C CYS A 552 -2.13 11.83 26.32
N PRO A 553 -2.88 11.75 25.20
CA PRO A 553 -2.31 11.24 23.95
C PRO A 553 -1.08 12.08 23.58
N SER A 554 0.05 11.43 23.31
CA SER A 554 1.30 12.13 23.01
C SER A 554 1.69 12.11 21.55
N ASP A 555 1.17 11.15 20.78
CA ASP A 555 1.53 10.99 19.38
C ASP A 555 0.42 10.36 18.55
N VAL A 556 0.38 10.68 17.26
CA VAL A 556 -0.63 10.22 16.30
C VAL A 556 -0.02 9.90 14.94
N ALA A 557 -0.48 8.84 14.29
CA ALA A 557 -0.20 8.57 12.88
C ALA A 557 -1.40 7.91 12.21
N LEU A 558 -1.47 7.98 10.88
CA LEU A 558 -2.47 7.25 10.10
C LEU A 558 -1.84 6.08 9.35
N ASP A 559 -2.61 5.03 9.12
CA ASP A 559 -2.30 4.01 8.11
C ASP A 559 -2.77 4.48 6.71
N SER A 560 -2.49 3.71 5.65
CA SER A 560 -2.83 4.13 4.28
C SER A 560 -4.34 4.19 3.99
N ASP A 561 -5.17 3.56 4.83
CA ASP A 561 -6.63 3.61 4.73
C ASP A 561 -7.22 4.76 5.57
N GLY A 562 -6.37 5.51 6.28
CA GLY A 562 -6.75 6.64 7.13
C GLY A 562 -7.14 6.24 8.56
N TYR A 563 -6.85 5.02 8.99
CA TYR A 563 -7.07 4.60 10.37
C TYR A 563 -6.02 5.22 11.30
N LEU A 564 -6.50 5.82 12.38
CA LEU A 564 -5.72 6.52 13.38
C LEU A 564 -5.09 5.57 14.40
N PHE A 565 -3.79 5.77 14.64
CA PHE A 565 -2.97 5.14 15.67
C PHE A 565 -2.50 6.22 16.65
N ILE A 566 -2.54 5.91 17.95
CA ILE A 566 -2.36 6.88 19.03
C ILE A 566 -1.48 6.29 20.13
N VAL A 567 -0.47 7.05 20.55
CA VAL A 567 0.24 6.78 21.80
C VAL A 567 -0.55 7.40 22.95
N ASP A 568 -1.12 6.55 23.80
CA ASP A 568 -1.95 6.93 24.95
C ASP A 568 -1.09 6.91 26.22
N SER A 569 -0.22 7.93 26.38
CA SER A 569 0.95 7.89 27.25
C SER A 569 0.66 7.61 28.72
N ASN A 570 -0.32 8.29 29.30
CA ASN A 570 -0.62 8.10 30.73
C ASN A 570 -1.27 6.75 31.00
N ASN A 571 -1.84 6.12 29.97
CA ASN A 571 -2.34 4.74 30.03
C ASN A 571 -1.28 3.71 29.60
N SER A 572 -0.05 4.14 29.30
CA SER A 572 1.09 3.28 28.93
C SER A 572 0.81 2.28 27.80
N ARG A 573 0.10 2.72 26.75
CA ARG A 573 -0.34 1.83 25.66
C ARG A 573 -0.36 2.52 24.29
N ILE A 574 -0.46 1.71 23.25
CA ILE A 574 -0.75 2.18 21.89
C ILE A 574 -2.11 1.66 21.48
N ILE A 575 -2.93 2.55 20.95
CA ILE A 575 -4.28 2.30 20.46
C ILE A 575 -4.29 2.50 18.95
N GLY A 576 -5.12 1.75 18.23
CA GLY A 576 -5.43 2.07 16.84
C GLY A 576 -6.89 1.81 16.52
N SER A 577 -7.39 2.55 15.53
CA SER A 577 -8.70 2.34 14.93
C SER A 577 -8.64 1.34 13.79
N GLY A 578 -9.82 0.91 13.36
CA GLY A 578 -10.02 0.02 12.23
C GLY A 578 -11.50 0.01 11.83
N PRO A 579 -11.90 -0.84 10.88
CA PRO A 579 -13.29 -0.97 10.44
C PRO A 579 -14.28 -1.28 11.59
N ASN A 580 -13.77 -1.89 12.66
CA ASN A 580 -14.54 -2.30 13.85
C ASN A 580 -14.39 -1.31 15.03
N GLY A 581 -13.85 -0.11 14.79
CA GLY A 581 -13.60 0.89 15.82
C GLY A 581 -12.21 0.81 16.47
N PHE A 582 -12.03 1.53 17.57
CA PHE A 582 -10.77 1.60 18.30
C PHE A 582 -10.52 0.35 19.15
N ARG A 583 -9.28 -0.15 19.12
CA ARG A 583 -8.78 -1.22 19.99
C ARG A 583 -7.40 -0.90 20.51
N CYS A 584 -7.04 -1.53 21.61
CA CYS A 584 -5.66 -1.52 22.06
C CYS A 584 -4.81 -2.48 21.23
N ILE A 585 -3.59 -2.06 20.92
CA ILE A 585 -2.67 -2.77 20.02
C ILE A 585 -1.43 -3.24 20.79
N ILE A 586 -0.81 -2.35 21.59
CA ILE A 586 0.41 -2.66 22.36
C ILE A 586 0.19 -2.29 23.83
N ALA A 587 0.70 -3.13 24.73
CA ALA A 587 0.68 -2.92 26.19
C ALA A 587 -0.73 -2.74 26.80
N CYS A 588 -1.68 -3.58 26.38
CA CYS A 588 -3.10 -3.46 26.72
C CYS A 588 -3.47 -3.77 28.18
N GLY A 589 -2.50 -4.15 29.02
CA GLY A 589 -2.68 -4.47 30.44
C GLY A 589 -2.89 -3.26 31.38
N SER A 590 -3.03 -2.05 30.85
CA SER A 590 -3.26 -0.79 31.59
C SER A 590 -2.27 -0.49 32.74
N THR A 591 -1.15 -1.20 32.80
CA THR A 591 -0.17 -1.09 33.88
C THR A 591 1.17 -0.71 33.29
N SER A 592 1.65 0.46 33.71
CA SER A 592 3.02 0.89 33.45
C SER A 592 4.00 -0.13 34.00
N GLY A 593 5.06 -0.45 33.25
CA GLY A 593 6.06 -1.42 33.67
C GLY A 593 7.28 -1.46 32.75
N SER A 594 8.26 -2.28 33.12
CA SER A 594 9.57 -2.38 32.46
C SER A 594 9.79 -3.70 31.72
N THR A 595 8.84 -4.64 31.81
CA THR A 595 8.89 -5.90 31.03
C THR A 595 8.77 -5.60 29.53
N SER A 596 9.15 -6.55 28.67
CA SER A 596 9.09 -6.39 27.21
C SER A 596 7.66 -6.28 26.65
N SER A 597 6.64 -6.65 27.41
CA SER A 597 5.23 -6.48 27.02
C SER A 597 4.58 -5.22 27.58
N GLN A 598 5.34 -4.41 28.34
CA GLN A 598 4.86 -3.19 28.99
C GLN A 598 5.62 -1.97 28.47
N LEU A 599 4.97 -0.81 28.60
CA LEU A 599 5.53 0.51 28.34
C LEU A 599 5.41 1.37 29.61
N SER A 600 6.24 2.39 29.73
CA SER A 600 6.18 3.37 30.82
C SER A 600 6.37 4.77 30.27
N ASN A 601 5.28 5.54 30.26
CA ASN A 601 5.21 6.88 29.67
C ASN A 601 5.77 6.92 28.23
N PRO A 602 5.22 6.09 27.30
CA PRO A 602 5.65 6.12 25.91
C PRO A 602 5.38 7.51 25.31
N SER A 603 6.31 8.03 24.52
CA SER A 603 6.25 9.41 24.01
C SER A 603 5.91 9.51 22.53
N THR A 604 6.62 8.81 21.64
CA THR A 604 6.38 8.83 20.19
C THR A 604 6.50 7.43 19.59
N PHE A 605 5.99 7.27 18.36
CA PHE A 605 6.17 6.05 17.60
C PHE A 605 6.34 6.31 16.11
N SER A 606 6.86 5.32 15.39
CA SER A 606 6.92 5.36 13.92
C SER A 606 6.82 3.95 13.35
N PHE A 607 6.24 3.85 12.16
CA PHE A 607 6.19 2.61 11.39
C PHE A 607 7.44 2.46 10.52
N ASP A 608 7.92 1.23 10.34
CA ASP A 608 8.71 0.88 9.16
C ASP A 608 7.79 0.48 7.98
N SER A 609 8.35 0.31 6.79
CA SER A 609 7.61 -0.04 5.57
C SER A 609 6.96 -1.43 5.64
N TYR A 610 7.38 -2.28 6.58
CA TYR A 610 6.78 -3.59 6.85
C TYR A 610 5.62 -3.52 7.85
N GLY A 611 5.37 -2.34 8.44
CA GLY A 611 4.33 -2.13 9.44
C GLY A 611 4.72 -2.47 10.87
N ASN A 612 6.01 -2.70 11.15
CA ASN A 612 6.48 -2.84 12.53
C ASN A 612 6.45 -1.48 13.24
N ILE A 613 6.20 -1.50 14.55
CA ILE A 613 6.08 -0.28 15.35
C ILE A 613 7.34 -0.10 16.19
N TYR A 614 7.99 1.05 16.06
CA TYR A 614 9.06 1.49 16.95
C TYR A 614 8.50 2.52 17.92
N VAL A 615 8.72 2.33 19.22
CA VAL A 615 8.14 3.15 20.29
C VAL A 615 9.24 3.65 21.21
N THR A 616 9.26 4.94 21.52
CA THR A 616 10.11 5.49 22.58
C THR A 616 9.46 5.26 23.94
N ASP A 617 10.04 4.35 24.71
CA ASP A 617 9.58 3.96 26.05
C ASP A 617 10.35 4.78 27.10
N GLN A 618 9.91 6.04 27.27
CA GLN A 618 10.71 7.13 27.84
C GLN A 618 11.23 6.80 29.24
N ASN A 619 10.37 6.40 30.18
CA ASN A 619 10.80 6.17 31.56
C ASN A 619 11.69 4.92 31.69
N ASN A 620 11.58 3.96 30.77
CA ASN A 620 12.44 2.79 30.70
C ASN A 620 13.75 3.05 29.92
N SER A 621 13.96 4.28 29.40
CA SER A 621 15.16 4.68 28.67
C SER A 621 15.53 3.73 27.52
N ARG A 622 14.54 3.34 26.72
CA ARG A 622 14.72 2.45 25.58
C ARG A 622 13.80 2.79 24.41
N VAL A 623 14.14 2.27 23.24
CA VAL A 623 13.25 2.17 22.08
C VAL A 623 12.88 0.70 21.91
N GLN A 624 11.58 0.40 21.87
CA GLN A 624 11.07 -0.94 21.62
C GLN A 624 10.57 -1.09 20.19
N LYS A 625 10.84 -2.24 19.57
CA LYS A 625 10.28 -2.67 18.29
C LYS A 625 9.26 -3.78 18.53
N PHE A 626 8.06 -3.61 17.97
CA PHE A 626 7.00 -4.63 17.96
C PHE A 626 6.77 -5.07 16.52
N TYR A 627 6.92 -6.37 16.25
CA TYR A 627 6.73 -6.90 14.90
C TYR A 627 5.25 -7.01 14.57
N LEU A 628 4.90 -6.70 13.32
CA LEU A 628 3.59 -7.02 12.78
C LEU A 628 3.52 -8.55 12.58
N THR A 629 2.59 -9.22 13.27
CA THR A 629 2.47 -10.68 13.26
C THR A 629 1.43 -11.17 12.27
N THR A 630 0.33 -10.43 12.13
CA THR A 630 -0.71 -10.73 11.14
C THR A 630 -1.19 -9.42 10.53
N ASN A 631 -1.43 -9.42 9.21
CA ASN A 631 -2.00 -8.28 8.50
C ASN A 631 -3.20 -8.73 7.67
N ILE A 632 -4.27 -9.15 8.36
CA ILE A 632 -5.43 -9.80 7.75
C ILE A 632 -6.50 -8.78 7.37
N TYR A 633 -6.83 -8.71 6.07
CA TYR A 633 -7.81 -7.78 5.49
C TYR A 633 -9.26 -8.30 5.46
N SER A 634 -9.50 -9.59 5.77
CA SER A 634 -10.81 -10.26 5.61
C SER A 634 -11.15 -11.17 6.79
N THR A 635 -12.44 -11.29 7.11
CA THR A 635 -13.04 -12.18 8.11
C THR A 635 -13.17 -13.64 7.65
N THR A 636 -12.43 -14.08 6.64
CA THR A 636 -12.63 -15.41 6.05
C THR A 636 -12.26 -16.52 7.05
N ILE A 637 -13.27 -17.29 7.46
CA ILE A 637 -13.13 -18.66 7.97
C ILE A 637 -12.51 -19.50 6.84
N ASN A 638 -11.79 -20.59 7.16
CA ASN A 638 -11.23 -21.50 6.16
C ASN A 638 -12.36 -22.15 5.32
N GLN A 639 -12.78 -21.45 4.27
CA GLN A 639 -13.78 -21.88 3.29
C GLN A 639 -13.08 -22.06 1.95
N PRO A 640 -12.55 -23.25 1.66
CA PRO A 640 -11.92 -23.52 0.37
C PRO A 640 -12.94 -23.38 -0.76
N ASN A 641 -12.58 -22.61 -1.78
CA ASN A 641 -13.36 -22.52 -3.02
C ASN A 641 -13.06 -23.75 -3.88
N PHE A 642 -14.02 -24.68 -3.98
CA PHE A 642 -13.90 -25.85 -4.84
C PHE A 642 -14.27 -25.52 -6.28
N CYS A 643 -13.44 -25.96 -7.24
CA CYS A 643 -13.79 -25.91 -8.65
C CYS A 643 -14.99 -26.85 -8.94
N PRO A 644 -15.84 -26.55 -9.95
CA PRO A 644 -16.99 -27.39 -10.30
C PRO A 644 -16.66 -28.85 -10.63
N SER A 645 -15.42 -29.15 -11.02
CA SER A 645 -14.92 -30.49 -11.37
C SER A 645 -14.01 -31.13 -10.32
N THR A 646 -14.05 -30.66 -9.06
CA THR A 646 -13.20 -31.21 -8.00
C THR A 646 -13.59 -32.65 -7.68
N THR A 647 -12.64 -33.57 -7.80
CA THR A 647 -12.79 -34.97 -7.39
C THR A 647 -11.93 -35.25 -6.16
N TRP A 648 -12.49 -35.98 -5.20
CA TRP A 648 -11.75 -36.42 -4.01
C TRP A 648 -11.13 -37.80 -4.24
N TYR A 649 -9.96 -38.04 -3.66
CA TYR A 649 -9.41 -39.40 -3.61
C TYR A 649 -10.39 -40.28 -2.83
N ILE A 650 -10.76 -41.44 -3.39
CA ILE A 650 -11.83 -42.29 -2.83
C ILE A 650 -11.50 -42.83 -1.43
N ASN A 651 -10.21 -42.86 -1.07
CA ASN A 651 -9.75 -43.32 0.22
C ASN A 651 -9.24 -42.13 1.05
N ALA A 652 -9.81 -41.93 2.23
CA ALA A 652 -9.29 -40.97 3.20
C ALA A 652 -7.95 -41.45 3.76
N THR A 653 -7.02 -40.52 3.97
CA THR A 653 -5.80 -40.76 4.73
C THR A 653 -6.04 -40.49 6.21
N THR A 654 -5.68 -41.42 7.08
CA THR A 654 -5.79 -41.22 8.53
C THR A 654 -4.69 -40.27 9.02
N PHE A 655 -5.10 -39.08 9.49
CA PHE A 655 -4.20 -38.09 10.09
C PHE A 655 -3.99 -38.31 11.59
N ALA A 656 -5.06 -38.62 12.33
CA ALA A 656 -5.00 -38.92 13.76
C ALA A 656 -5.81 -40.20 14.07
N ASN A 657 -5.39 -40.94 15.09
CA ASN A 657 -6.01 -42.21 15.48
C ASN A 657 -6.29 -42.25 16.99
N ILE A 658 -6.78 -43.38 17.50
CA ILE A 658 -7.14 -43.55 18.91
C ILE A 658 -6.02 -43.18 19.90
N SER A 659 -4.75 -43.33 19.53
CA SER A 659 -3.61 -42.98 20.40
C SER A 659 -3.30 -41.49 20.46
N THR A 660 -3.65 -40.73 19.41
CA THR A 660 -3.37 -39.27 19.33
C THR A 660 -4.60 -38.42 19.56
N ALA A 661 -5.79 -38.89 19.20
CA ALA A 661 -7.04 -38.16 19.32
C ALA A 661 -7.96 -38.67 20.45
N GLY A 662 -7.80 -39.92 20.90
CA GLY A 662 -8.66 -40.56 21.91
C GLY A 662 -9.88 -41.28 21.33
N THR A 663 -10.79 -41.78 22.19
CA THR A 663 -11.94 -42.61 21.76
C THR A 663 -13.25 -41.85 21.57
N LEU A 664 -13.39 -40.66 22.15
CA LEU A 664 -14.61 -39.84 22.10
C LEU A 664 -14.31 -38.44 21.58
N VAL A 665 -13.98 -38.35 20.29
CA VAL A 665 -13.74 -37.08 19.61
C VAL A 665 -14.99 -36.59 18.89
N TYR A 666 -15.28 -35.31 19.07
CA TYR A 666 -16.41 -34.58 18.51
C TYR A 666 -15.91 -33.23 18.01
N GLY A 667 -16.53 -32.67 16.97
CA GLY A 667 -16.13 -31.37 16.41
C GLY A 667 -14.72 -31.36 15.83
N VAL A 668 -14.58 -30.90 14.59
CA VAL A 668 -13.26 -30.62 14.03
C VAL A 668 -13.29 -29.28 13.34
N PHE A 669 -12.33 -28.44 13.68
CA PHE A 669 -12.14 -27.17 13.02
C PHE A 669 -10.72 -27.09 12.48
N VAL A 670 -10.61 -26.74 11.20
CA VAL A 670 -9.33 -26.42 10.57
C VAL A 670 -9.32 -24.92 10.33
N SER A 671 -8.45 -24.22 11.03
CA SER A 671 -8.31 -22.78 10.87
C SER A 671 -7.58 -22.43 9.57
N ILE A 672 -7.52 -21.13 9.24
CA ILE A 672 -6.90 -20.62 8.00
C ILE A 672 -5.39 -20.90 7.90
N ASN A 673 -4.72 -21.20 9.01
CA ASN A 673 -3.30 -21.56 9.05
C ASN A 673 -3.08 -23.08 9.13
N ASN A 674 -4.09 -23.88 8.74
CA ASN A 674 -4.11 -25.35 8.82
C ASN A 674 -3.95 -25.94 10.24
N THR A 675 -4.10 -25.13 11.29
CA THR A 675 -4.17 -25.67 12.65
C THR A 675 -5.48 -26.42 12.83
N VAL A 676 -5.39 -27.69 13.22
CA VAL A 676 -6.52 -28.60 13.46
C VAL A 676 -6.85 -28.59 14.95
N TYR A 677 -8.10 -28.34 15.27
CA TYR A 677 -8.65 -28.39 16.62
C TYR A 677 -9.72 -29.48 16.69
N VAL A 678 -9.64 -30.34 17.70
CA VAL A 678 -10.58 -31.45 17.90
C VAL A 678 -11.08 -31.45 19.34
N ALA A 679 -12.39 -31.48 19.56
CA ALA A 679 -12.93 -31.63 20.89
C ALA A 679 -12.90 -33.11 21.33
N ASN A 680 -12.41 -33.36 22.54
CA ASN A 680 -12.36 -34.68 23.14
C ASN A 680 -13.21 -34.69 24.41
N GLN A 681 -14.30 -35.46 24.39
CA GLN A 681 -15.24 -35.61 25.50
C GLN A 681 -14.80 -36.64 26.54
N GLN A 682 -13.89 -37.55 26.19
CA GLN A 682 -13.35 -38.50 27.16
C GLN A 682 -12.51 -37.78 28.23
N THR A 683 -11.73 -36.79 27.79
CA THR A 683 -10.81 -36.04 28.65
C THR A 683 -11.29 -34.63 28.97
N ASN A 684 -12.40 -34.17 28.37
CA ASN A 684 -12.90 -32.79 28.45
C ASN A 684 -11.84 -31.76 28.03
N THR A 685 -11.20 -32.00 26.89
CA THR A 685 -10.12 -31.15 26.37
C THR A 685 -10.30 -30.87 24.89
N ILE A 686 -9.64 -29.83 24.38
CA ILE A 686 -9.46 -29.62 22.94
C ILE A 686 -8.03 -29.99 22.58
N ILE A 687 -7.87 -30.89 21.62
CA ILE A 687 -6.58 -31.35 21.12
C ILE A 687 -6.25 -30.53 19.87
N VAL A 688 -5.01 -30.03 19.78
CA VAL A 688 -4.58 -29.11 18.74
C VAL A 688 -3.33 -29.65 18.04
N TRP A 689 -3.36 -29.65 16.70
CA TRP A 689 -2.23 -29.92 15.83
C TRP A 689 -1.95 -28.69 14.99
N TYR A 690 -0.71 -28.20 14.98
CA TYR A 690 -0.26 -27.19 14.04
C TYR A 690 -0.03 -27.79 12.65
N ASP A 691 0.12 -26.94 11.64
CA ASP A 691 0.28 -27.39 10.25
C ASP A 691 1.46 -28.37 10.11
N GLY A 692 1.20 -29.50 9.46
CA GLY A 692 2.18 -30.57 9.24
C GLY A 692 2.48 -31.48 10.45
N SER A 693 1.95 -31.21 11.64
CA SER A 693 2.18 -32.05 12.83
C SER A 693 1.35 -33.33 12.81
N ILE A 694 1.99 -34.48 13.06
CA ILE A 694 1.31 -35.79 13.17
C ILE A 694 0.98 -36.19 14.62
N ASN A 695 1.55 -35.47 15.59
CA ASN A 695 1.29 -35.64 17.02
C ASN A 695 0.63 -34.36 17.57
N PRO A 696 -0.22 -34.45 18.61
CA PRO A 696 -0.80 -33.27 19.23
C PRO A 696 0.29 -32.31 19.73
N ASP A 697 0.25 -31.06 19.30
CA ASP A 697 1.18 -30.03 19.75
C ASP A 697 0.71 -29.36 21.04
N LYS A 698 -0.61 -29.34 21.25
CA LYS A 698 -1.21 -28.68 22.41
C LYS A 698 -2.52 -29.33 22.85
N ILE A 699 -2.74 -29.32 24.15
CA ILE A 699 -3.99 -29.71 24.79
C ILE A 699 -4.53 -28.50 25.54
N ILE A 700 -5.70 -28.01 25.15
CA ILE A 700 -6.43 -26.96 25.86
C ILE A 700 -7.36 -27.63 26.85
N PHE A 701 -7.23 -27.23 28.11
CA PHE A 701 -8.04 -27.69 29.23
C PHE A 701 -8.61 -26.48 29.97
N GLY A 702 -9.74 -26.64 30.67
CA GLY A 702 -10.41 -25.53 31.33
C GLY A 702 -11.79 -25.90 31.84
N ASN A 703 -12.72 -24.93 31.89
CA ASN A 703 -14.11 -25.13 32.31
C ASN A 703 -14.93 -25.87 31.23
N LEU A 704 -14.40 -26.97 30.68
CA LEU A 704 -15.03 -27.84 29.70
C LEU A 704 -15.69 -29.01 30.43
N SER A 705 -16.93 -29.29 30.08
CA SER A 705 -17.74 -30.34 30.69
C SER A 705 -18.13 -31.41 29.69
N LEU A 706 -18.56 -30.99 28.49
CA LEU A 706 -18.85 -31.85 27.34
C LEU A 706 -18.67 -31.01 26.06
N PRO A 707 -17.45 -30.91 25.51
CA PRO A 707 -17.23 -30.15 24.28
C PRO A 707 -17.79 -30.92 23.07
N PHE A 708 -18.73 -30.32 22.33
CA PHE A 708 -19.41 -30.96 21.19
C PHE A 708 -18.92 -30.46 19.84
N ASP A 709 -18.83 -29.15 19.70
CA ASP A 709 -18.37 -28.49 18.48
C ASP A 709 -17.52 -27.28 18.84
N LEU A 710 -16.74 -26.80 17.89
CA LEU A 710 -15.83 -25.70 18.11
C LEU A 710 -15.50 -24.97 16.82
N PHE A 711 -15.15 -23.69 16.94
CA PHE A 711 -14.48 -22.98 15.87
C PHE A 711 -13.45 -22.01 16.44
N ALA A 712 -12.36 -21.81 15.69
CA ALA A 712 -11.38 -20.79 16.01
C ALA A 712 -11.65 -19.56 15.13
N ALA A 713 -11.80 -18.39 15.77
CA ALA A 713 -11.90 -17.12 15.07
C ALA A 713 -10.54 -16.73 14.47
N PRO A 714 -10.51 -15.86 13.45
CA PRO A 714 -9.25 -15.33 12.90
C PRO A 714 -8.35 -14.64 13.93
N SER A 715 -8.93 -14.16 15.04
CA SER A 715 -8.16 -13.61 16.18
C SER A 715 -7.36 -14.65 16.96
N GLY A 716 -7.55 -15.95 16.68
CA GLY A 716 -7.00 -17.06 17.45
C GLY A 716 -7.84 -17.45 18.67
N ASP A 717 -8.91 -16.72 18.97
CA ASP A 717 -9.85 -17.09 20.03
C ASP A 717 -10.64 -18.35 19.63
N LEU A 718 -10.81 -19.26 20.58
CA LEU A 718 -11.53 -20.52 20.37
C LEU A 718 -12.90 -20.45 21.03
N TYR A 719 -13.94 -20.75 20.28
CA TYR A 719 -15.30 -20.84 20.77
C TYR A 719 -15.71 -22.30 20.78
N VAL A 720 -16.13 -22.79 21.93
CA VAL A 720 -16.46 -24.21 22.14
C VAL A 720 -17.90 -24.29 22.61
N ASP A 721 -18.70 -25.07 21.87
CA ASP A 721 -19.98 -25.54 22.38
C ASP A 721 -19.70 -26.51 23.53
N ASN A 722 -19.94 -26.03 24.74
CA ASN A 722 -19.81 -26.77 25.98
C ASN A 722 -21.20 -27.19 26.48
N GLY A 723 -22.06 -27.58 25.54
CA GLY A 723 -23.48 -27.88 25.66
C GLY A 723 -23.84 -29.18 26.38
N GLY A 724 -23.02 -29.60 27.35
CA GLY A 724 -23.45 -30.58 28.35
C GLY A 724 -24.55 -30.01 29.27
N ASN A 725 -24.44 -30.28 30.58
CA ASN A 725 -25.41 -29.79 31.57
C ASN A 725 -25.47 -28.26 31.72
N ASN A 726 -24.55 -27.52 31.10
CA ASN A 726 -24.41 -26.06 31.27
C ASN A 726 -24.97 -25.25 30.09
N HIS A 727 -25.38 -25.91 29.00
CA HIS A 727 -26.01 -25.30 27.81
C HIS A 727 -25.34 -24.01 27.28
N ARG A 728 -24.01 -23.93 27.31
CA ARG A 728 -23.29 -22.68 27.04
C ARG A 728 -22.22 -22.81 25.97
N VAL A 729 -21.92 -21.69 25.32
CA VAL A 729 -20.73 -21.52 24.49
C VAL A 729 -19.67 -20.79 25.29
N ASP A 730 -18.49 -21.39 25.38
CA ASP A 730 -17.34 -20.85 26.08
C ASP A 730 -16.30 -20.32 25.10
N LYS A 731 -15.88 -19.08 25.29
CA LYS A 731 -14.77 -18.45 24.58
C LYS A 731 -13.48 -18.63 25.37
N PHE A 732 -12.48 -19.24 24.76
CA PHE A 732 -11.09 -19.30 25.23
C PHE A 732 -10.27 -18.27 24.46
N SER A 733 -9.58 -17.39 25.19
CA SER A 733 -8.66 -16.43 24.56
C SER A 733 -7.48 -17.15 23.92
N PHE A 734 -6.93 -16.58 22.83
CA PHE A 734 -5.76 -17.14 22.16
C PHE A 734 -4.66 -17.55 23.15
N ASN A 735 -4.23 -18.80 23.05
CA ASN A 735 -3.24 -19.44 23.92
C ASN A 735 -3.55 -19.59 25.40
N SER A 736 -4.78 -19.34 25.86
CA SER A 736 -5.19 -19.46 27.25
C SER A 736 -5.99 -20.74 27.55
N ASN A 737 -5.89 -21.22 28.79
CA ASN A 737 -6.76 -22.26 29.36
C ASN A 737 -7.96 -21.66 30.14
N ILE A 738 -8.08 -20.33 30.13
CA ILE A 738 -9.16 -19.59 30.78
C ILE A 738 -10.26 -19.37 29.75
N SER A 739 -11.49 -19.75 30.13
CA SER A 739 -12.68 -19.49 29.34
C SER A 739 -13.65 -18.54 30.01
N THR A 740 -14.42 -17.84 29.18
CA THR A 740 -15.57 -17.03 29.59
C THR A 740 -16.79 -17.48 28.79
N SER A 741 -17.93 -17.63 29.46
CA SER A 741 -19.18 -17.96 28.77
C SER A 741 -19.65 -16.74 27.98
N VAL A 742 -19.92 -16.94 26.69
CA VAL A 742 -20.36 -15.89 25.77
C VAL A 742 -21.82 -16.06 25.34
N ILE A 743 -22.37 -17.26 25.50
CA ILE A 743 -23.77 -17.60 25.24
C ILE A 743 -24.19 -18.61 26.32
N VAL A 744 -25.35 -18.39 26.95
CA VAL A 744 -25.97 -19.26 27.97
C VAL A 744 -27.41 -19.53 27.58
#